data_AF-A0A521ZYP0-F1
#
_entry.id   AF-A0A521ZYP0-F1
#
_cell.length_a   1.000
_cell.length_b   1.000
_cell.length_c   1.000
_cell.angle_alpha   90.00
_cell.angle_beta   90.00
_cell.angle_gamma   90.00
#
_symmetry.space_group_name_H-M   'P 1'
#
loop_
_entity.id
_entity.type
_entity.pdbx_description
1 polymer ?
#
loop_
_entity_poly.entity_id
_entity_poly.type
_entity_poly.pdbx_seq_one_letter_code
_entity_poly.pdbx_strand_id
1 'polypeptide(L)'
;MCNSYLARTFLFLVLCSYSNPHALASLLAYEGFNYPNGSGLTNASAASAGDSFGWTNRWFGANKSLATNVASSLLYSDAGGNALLTDGGKLQIGVPAGTTGDNAQPSRNVNIGTPNASGVFSGLVAGTYYVSFMMQWVGQQTVNSTTNLYTRKGDLAFRSGTTTNLSGGSELVAVGRPNASSFPGTPYDTWTLWSGGDGGAATTSVATSYPLNTPTFVLMRLEVDGTAANDTIYLWLNWTNLTSEPPLAAANATNALANLTGINNIRLDANNAGTTGTFTNAVLWFDEFRLGTVFSDVVPLAGASQLPLITGHPVNRTATEGTSVSFSVTAIGDPTLHYQWYFNTNAPVGSDTNWLTFSSASNNNAGYYFVIVTNGSGSATSLVASLTVVPPVPATILTPPAGQTAVVGDPITLAVTATGTTPLRYQWYFNTTTPLTGQTNAALTLTAVTTNDAGSYSVIVTNLYGAATSSIATLTVIPAFERLPAFPGADGAARYVTGGRGGTVYHVTKLDRNYTDSSAGTLRYGLTSGNFPAGPRTIVFDVGGVFWLGRYGTERPEYDNGWDTQSRYNIPSDVTLAGQTAPGPVIIMGGTTKPGGNNIILRNLTFAVGYGMKSFNEPDSVPPKAPTPGDFPDSIVYDALDISGQNVMLDHLTTVYGTDETISCNELAANLTIQYCTIAQGQNYPQADAENPGVYTGHALGSLLQAGSNARISILNNLYAHLKGRLPRVGSEVGTGALNDFRNNVFYNWFGTAGSGASGQPSFNNFINNFYLAGPGGDDVSGTNITTGNSGGTGIFSGASSSATRAYVSGNLKDTNKDGDPNNTASADGDYSSISSQSAAYSVNLGVTLSAPTGFTNVLHYAGARWWARPYDFMLGNTNAITTNDIAAYVDERLIKETFTGTGKIMAWADDPFNSSAGEGIEWRSLLALRADSNTYSAPFNRPANWDTDGDGMPDSWELEHGLNPNVANNNGDFDNDGYTDLEEYLNDLAAWPAPGVITFNNNTNNRYAEIFNWSVAGVTVNIAGTNTVTSSRWQPSRYDTAIISNLTCYVDAVGQHAGTLWLTNSATLNITNGWLSVSNKFENKSGCTVCVLSPGGLRVTNSLVNAGTMLLSGNATLYVGGTFTNTGTLDLMTWNGTLPVGFVNTGTVLDHSLVKLTSPAVSGANFTAAIQGYAKHSYQLQYRDDLAGGNWQNIGSAVNGSNAPINFTHTAGATAAQRFYRVMVNP
;
A
#
# COMPACT_ATOMS: atom_id res chain seq x y z
N MET A 1 -30.73 -17.68 4.91
CA MET A 1 -30.76 -17.80 6.38
C MET A 1 -29.66 -18.80 6.75
N CYS A 2 -28.37 -18.45 6.84
CA CYS A 2 -27.64 -17.31 7.42
C CYS A 2 -27.12 -17.62 8.84
N ASN A 3 -25.80 -17.41 9.00
CA ASN A 3 -24.96 -17.52 10.21
C ASN A 3 -24.77 -18.96 10.75
N SER A 4 -23.57 -19.53 10.92
CA SER A 4 -22.25 -19.04 11.43
C SER A 4 -22.21 -18.95 12.96
N TYR A 5 -21.11 -19.24 13.68
CA TYR A 5 -19.68 -19.36 13.29
C TYR A 5 -18.88 -20.29 14.26
N LEU A 6 -17.66 -20.68 13.83
CA LEU A 6 -16.43 -20.90 14.63
C LEU A 6 -16.19 -22.10 15.60
N ALA A 7 -14.97 -22.63 15.45
CA ALA A 7 -13.97 -23.02 16.47
C ALA A 7 -13.93 -24.44 17.13
N ARG A 8 -12.95 -25.23 16.64
CA ARG A 8 -11.89 -26.00 17.35
C ARG A 8 -12.22 -26.77 18.65
N THR A 9 -11.75 -28.04 18.75
CA THR A 9 -10.59 -28.47 19.59
C THR A 9 -10.64 -29.97 19.97
N PHE A 10 -9.81 -30.83 19.32
CA PHE A 10 -9.31 -32.14 19.84
C PHE A 10 -10.41 -33.22 20.13
N LEU A 11 -10.16 -34.49 20.47
CA LEU A 11 -9.10 -35.49 20.19
C LEU A 11 -9.66 -36.84 20.69
N PHE A 12 -9.53 -37.95 19.96
CA PHE A 12 -9.18 -39.27 20.55
C PHE A 12 -8.88 -40.32 19.47
N LEU A 13 -7.98 -41.24 19.80
CA LEU A 13 -7.57 -42.39 18.99
C LEU A 13 -8.33 -43.65 19.46
N VAL A 14 -8.82 -44.48 18.54
CA VAL A 14 -9.21 -45.86 18.85
C VAL A 14 -8.50 -46.83 17.90
N LEU A 15 -7.94 -47.84 18.53
CA LEU A 15 -7.12 -48.96 18.04
C LEU A 15 -7.39 -49.47 16.61
N CYS A 16 -6.29 -49.63 15.90
CA CYS A 16 -5.90 -50.78 15.08
C CYS A 16 -6.97 -51.83 14.74
N SER A 17 -7.14 -52.09 13.45
CA SER A 17 -6.91 -53.46 12.96
C SER A 17 -6.48 -53.42 11.50
N TYR A 18 -5.57 -54.30 11.11
CA TYR A 18 -5.56 -55.04 9.85
C TYR A 18 -4.36 -56.03 9.95
N SER A 19 -4.40 -57.33 9.64
CA SER A 19 -5.52 -58.30 9.54
C SER A 19 -5.02 -59.55 8.81
N ASN A 20 -4.41 -60.49 9.53
CA ASN A 20 -3.51 -61.49 8.94
C ASN A 20 -2.53 -60.81 7.95
N PRO A 21 -2.44 -61.23 6.67
CA PRO A 21 -2.76 -62.55 6.04
C PRO A 21 -1.78 -63.16 4.83
N HIS A 22 -1.34 -65.21 3.84
CA HIS A 22 -1.85 -66.67 3.52
C HIS A 22 -0.73 -67.44 2.70
N ALA A 23 -0.48 -68.78 2.75
CA ALA A 23 -1.33 -69.95 2.38
C ALA A 23 -1.37 -71.18 3.30
N LEU A 24 -2.24 -72.13 2.89
CA LEU A 24 -2.52 -73.57 3.19
C LEU A 24 -2.48 -74.08 4.67
N ALA A 25 -3.30 -75.08 5.11
CA ALA A 25 -4.32 -75.91 4.43
C ALA A 25 -5.27 -76.70 5.39
N SER A 26 -6.50 -77.03 4.93
CA SER A 26 -7.32 -78.25 5.24
C SER A 26 -7.87 -78.48 6.69
N LEU A 27 -9.05 -79.10 6.97
CA LEU A 27 -10.21 -79.59 6.20
C LEU A 27 -11.45 -79.79 7.13
N LEU A 28 -12.69 -79.85 6.57
CA LEU A 28 -14.00 -80.24 7.20
C LEU A 28 -14.59 -79.24 8.24
N ALA A 29 -15.89 -78.88 8.28
CA ALA A 29 -17.09 -78.99 7.40
C ALA A 29 -18.17 -77.98 7.96
N TYR A 30 -19.43 -77.79 7.52
CA TYR A 30 -20.33 -78.43 6.54
C TYR A 30 -21.44 -77.43 6.03
N GLU A 31 -22.53 -77.93 5.44
CA GLU A 31 -23.74 -77.24 4.89
C GLU A 31 -24.75 -76.79 5.99
N GLY A 32 -25.80 -75.96 5.77
CA GLY A 32 -26.23 -75.16 4.59
C GLY A 32 -27.73 -74.70 4.65
N PHE A 33 -28.11 -73.76 3.75
CA PHE A 33 -29.47 -73.36 3.30
C PHE A 33 -30.49 -72.53 4.14
N ASN A 34 -31.16 -71.61 3.42
CA ASN A 34 -32.52 -71.03 3.52
C ASN A 34 -32.98 -70.08 4.66
N TYR A 35 -33.59 -68.96 4.23
CA TYR A 35 -34.71 -68.26 4.88
C TYR A 35 -36.05 -68.88 4.41
N PRO A 36 -37.12 -68.92 5.23
CA PRO A 36 -38.12 -67.83 5.21
C PRO A 36 -38.87 -67.57 6.55
N ASN A 37 -39.68 -66.49 6.56
CA ASN A 37 -40.71 -66.12 7.55
C ASN A 37 -40.23 -65.73 8.97
N GLY A 38 -40.99 -64.93 9.76
CA GLY A 38 -42.22 -64.21 9.41
C GLY A 38 -43.19 -63.90 10.57
N SER A 39 -42.72 -63.33 11.68
CA SER A 39 -43.55 -62.87 12.83
C SER A 39 -42.66 -62.07 13.82
N GLY A 40 -43.08 -61.04 14.57
CA GLY A 40 -44.34 -60.27 14.66
C GLY A 40 -44.02 -58.81 15.05
N LEU A 41 -44.98 -57.87 15.12
CA LEU A 41 -45.81 -57.58 16.32
C LEU A 41 -44.97 -57.29 17.60
N THR A 42 -45.10 -56.17 18.33
CA THR A 42 -45.95 -54.95 18.21
C THR A 42 -45.50 -53.84 19.18
N ASN A 43 -45.96 -52.60 18.96
CA ASN A 43 -46.37 -51.58 19.94
C ASN A 43 -45.54 -51.27 21.22
N ALA A 44 -45.09 -50.00 21.29
CA ALA A 44 -45.43 -49.02 22.35
C ALA A 44 -44.90 -49.28 23.80
N SER A 45 -45.05 -48.39 24.80
CA SER A 45 -45.74 -47.08 24.94
C SER A 45 -44.86 -46.18 25.84
N ALA A 46 -44.63 -44.90 25.55
CA ALA A 46 -45.46 -43.76 25.99
C ALA A 46 -45.82 -43.69 27.50
N ALA A 47 -45.01 -42.96 28.29
CA ALA A 47 -45.39 -42.04 29.37
C ALA A 47 -44.12 -41.28 29.83
N SER A 48 -43.94 -39.95 29.88
CA SER A 48 -44.79 -38.74 29.95
C SER A 48 -45.24 -38.30 31.35
N ALA A 49 -44.88 -37.06 31.73
CA ALA A 49 -45.09 -36.36 33.01
C ALA A 49 -44.36 -36.98 34.24
N GLY A 50 -43.67 -36.24 35.11
CA GLY A 50 -43.18 -34.84 35.07
C GLY A 50 -43.73 -33.94 36.19
N ASP A 51 -42.86 -33.17 36.86
CA ASP A 51 -43.24 -31.91 37.52
C ASP A 51 -42.03 -30.99 37.89
N SER A 52 -42.00 -29.82 37.24
CA SER A 52 -42.11 -28.47 37.86
C SER A 52 -41.28 -28.02 39.10
N PHE A 53 -40.34 -27.08 38.86
CA PHE A 53 -39.70 -26.12 39.81
C PHE A 53 -38.79 -26.70 40.94
N GLY A 54 -37.81 -25.96 41.49
CA GLY A 54 -37.41 -24.55 41.31
C GLY A 54 -35.92 -24.27 41.62
N TRP A 55 -35.52 -22.99 41.66
CA TRP A 55 -34.13 -22.51 41.55
C TRP A 55 -33.43 -22.09 42.88
N THR A 56 -32.14 -21.74 42.77
CA THR A 56 -31.30 -20.91 43.68
C THR A 56 -30.52 -21.65 44.80
N ASN A 57 -29.33 -21.22 45.29
CA ASN A 57 -28.49 -20.04 44.94
C ASN A 57 -26.98 -20.16 45.32
N ARG A 58 -26.14 -19.35 44.64
CA ARG A 58 -24.89 -18.67 45.09
C ARG A 58 -23.62 -19.40 45.65
N TRP A 59 -22.51 -19.12 44.94
CA TRP A 59 -21.26 -18.46 45.39
C TRP A 59 -20.04 -19.24 45.96
N PHE A 60 -18.87 -18.85 45.41
CA PHE A 60 -17.48 -18.77 45.91
C PHE A 60 -16.99 -19.61 47.11
N GLY A 61 -15.77 -20.16 47.04
CA GLY A 61 -15.10 -20.55 48.30
C GLY A 61 -13.68 -21.15 48.39
N ALA A 62 -13.01 -21.60 47.32
CA ALA A 62 -11.60 -22.03 47.30
C ALA A 62 -11.10 -23.22 48.19
N ASN A 63 -9.93 -23.74 47.82
CA ASN A 63 -8.96 -24.56 48.59
C ASN A 63 -9.18 -26.07 48.89
N LYS A 64 -8.15 -26.84 48.46
CA LYS A 64 -7.49 -27.98 49.14
C LYS A 64 -8.23 -29.33 49.37
N SER A 65 -8.09 -30.20 48.36
CA SER A 65 -7.28 -31.44 48.40
C SER A 65 -7.60 -32.64 49.32
N LEU A 66 -7.21 -33.83 48.79
CA LEU A 66 -6.88 -35.12 49.45
C LEU A 66 -8.01 -36.14 49.71
N ALA A 67 -7.65 -37.41 49.42
CA ALA A 67 -8.15 -38.67 50.01
C ALA A 67 -9.61 -39.08 49.71
N THR A 68 -9.99 -40.38 49.65
CA THR A 68 -9.22 -41.64 49.61
C THR A 68 -10.09 -42.79 49.03
N ASN A 69 -9.45 -43.93 48.73
CA ASN A 69 -9.97 -45.31 48.73
C ASN A 69 -11.45 -45.54 49.15
N VAL A 70 -12.17 -46.36 48.36
CA VAL A 70 -12.59 -47.71 48.81
C VAL A 70 -12.50 -48.67 47.62
N ALA A 71 -12.17 -49.94 47.87
CA ALA A 71 -12.27 -51.01 46.87
C ALA A 71 -13.49 -51.91 47.18
N SER A 72 -14.04 -52.57 46.16
CA SER A 72 -14.88 -53.75 46.36
C SER A 72 -14.71 -54.74 45.19
N SER A 73 -14.44 -55.99 45.54
CA SER A 73 -14.35 -57.14 44.63
C SER A 73 -15.59 -58.02 44.76
N LEU A 74 -15.87 -58.82 43.75
CA LEU A 74 -16.85 -59.92 43.82
C LEU A 74 -16.36 -61.12 43.01
N LEU A 75 -16.83 -62.30 43.39
CA LEU A 75 -16.30 -63.63 43.04
C LEU A 75 -17.42 -64.56 42.54
N TYR A 76 -17.00 -65.70 41.96
CA TYR A 76 -17.67 -67.00 41.69
C TYR A 76 -17.27 -67.45 40.26
N SER A 77 -16.40 -68.45 40.06
CA SER A 77 -16.41 -69.90 40.39
C SER A 77 -17.10 -70.76 39.33
N ASP A 78 -16.50 -71.90 38.97
CA ASP A 78 -17.04 -72.84 37.97
C ASP A 78 -17.56 -74.15 38.58
N ALA A 79 -17.95 -75.08 37.70
CA ALA A 79 -18.64 -76.33 38.04
C ALA A 79 -17.78 -77.37 38.80
N GLY A 80 -16.51 -77.09 39.10
CA GLY A 80 -15.64 -77.97 39.87
C GLY A 80 -15.87 -77.94 41.39
N GLY A 81 -16.63 -76.98 41.92
CA GLY A 81 -17.04 -76.90 43.34
C GLY A 81 -15.90 -76.68 44.35
N ASN A 82 -14.68 -76.39 43.90
CA ASN A 82 -13.50 -76.21 44.73
C ASN A 82 -13.00 -74.76 44.64
N ALA A 83 -12.87 -74.09 45.79
CA ALA A 83 -12.40 -72.71 45.88
C ALA A 83 -11.30 -72.56 46.95
N LEU A 84 -10.05 -72.39 46.51
CA LEU A 84 -8.92 -71.88 47.30
C LEU A 84 -8.05 -71.02 46.36
N LEU A 85 -7.90 -69.72 46.59
CA LEU A 85 -7.04 -69.08 47.62
C LEU A 85 -5.55 -69.16 47.28
N THR A 86 -5.01 -68.07 46.74
CA THR A 86 -3.57 -67.80 46.68
C THR A 86 -3.16 -66.90 47.84
N ASP A 87 -2.79 -67.51 48.96
CA ASP A 87 -1.86 -66.91 49.93
C ASP A 87 -0.42 -67.37 49.58
N GLY A 88 0.61 -66.71 50.12
CA GLY A 88 1.99 -67.24 50.15
C GLY A 88 2.81 -67.21 48.85
N GLY A 89 2.25 -66.76 47.72
CA GLY A 89 3.04 -66.25 46.58
C GLY A 89 4.00 -67.23 45.87
N LYS A 90 3.68 -68.53 45.77
CA LYS A 90 4.43 -69.50 44.95
C LYS A 90 3.51 -70.48 44.22
N LEU A 91 3.83 -70.73 42.95
CA LEU A 91 3.37 -71.92 42.22
C LEU A 91 4.61 -72.66 41.70
N GLN A 92 4.79 -73.90 42.14
CA GLN A 92 5.81 -74.81 41.60
C GLN A 92 5.15 -75.86 40.72
N ILE A 93 5.76 -76.18 39.58
CA ILE A 93 5.51 -77.43 38.86
C ILE A 93 6.85 -78.16 38.75
N GLY A 94 7.12 -79.02 39.74
CA GLY A 94 8.25 -79.93 39.75
C GLY A 94 7.89 -81.28 39.13
N VAL A 95 8.86 -81.94 38.51
CA VAL A 95 8.68 -83.26 37.87
C VAL A 95 8.50 -84.36 38.94
N PRO A 96 7.63 -85.37 38.73
CA PRO A 96 7.59 -86.56 39.59
C PRO A 96 8.95 -87.28 39.66
N ALA A 97 9.28 -87.85 40.84
CA ALA A 97 10.63 -88.32 41.15
C ALA A 97 10.73 -89.86 41.32
N GLY A 98 11.91 -90.41 40.96
CA GLY A 98 12.30 -91.80 41.12
C GLY A 98 13.27 -92.23 40.00
N THR A 99 14.42 -92.87 40.26
CA THR A 99 14.99 -93.38 41.53
C THR A 99 16.53 -93.35 41.53
N THR A 100 17.11 -93.20 42.74
CA THR A 100 18.44 -93.68 43.19
C THR A 100 19.74 -93.33 42.43
N GLY A 101 20.67 -92.67 43.14
CA GLY A 101 22.04 -93.19 43.28
C GLY A 101 23.19 -92.41 42.63
N ASP A 102 23.97 -91.73 43.46
CA ASP A 102 25.37 -91.26 43.29
C ASP A 102 25.81 -90.41 42.08
N ASN A 103 26.50 -89.31 42.41
CA ASN A 103 27.39 -88.45 41.58
C ASN A 103 27.28 -88.53 40.04
N ALA A 104 26.32 -87.81 39.47
CA ALA A 104 26.36 -87.37 38.07
C ALA A 104 25.90 -85.91 37.93
N GLN A 105 26.79 -85.03 37.45
CA GLN A 105 26.42 -83.71 36.94
C GLN A 105 25.76 -83.87 35.56
N PRO A 106 24.57 -83.27 35.30
CA PRO A 106 23.92 -83.34 33.98
C PRO A 106 24.57 -82.35 32.98
N SER A 107 25.79 -82.67 32.54
CA SER A 107 26.55 -81.89 31.57
C SER A 107 25.93 -81.96 30.17
N ARG A 108 25.03 -81.01 29.84
CA ARG A 108 24.59 -80.78 28.45
C ARG A 108 25.66 -80.03 27.62
N ASN A 109 26.89 -80.56 27.62
CA ASN A 109 27.94 -80.12 26.71
C ASN A 109 27.67 -80.72 25.33
N VAL A 110 27.17 -79.91 24.38
CA VAL A 110 27.14 -80.29 22.97
C VAL A 110 28.53 -80.07 22.38
N ASN A 111 29.36 -81.12 22.43
CA ASN A 111 30.65 -81.12 21.74
C ASN A 111 30.44 -81.29 20.22
N ILE A 112 31.04 -80.40 19.43
CA ILE A 112 31.19 -80.55 17.97
C ILE A 112 32.69 -80.73 17.70
N GLY A 113 33.07 -81.85 17.09
CA GLY A 113 34.47 -82.23 16.88
C GLY A 113 35.10 -81.66 15.60
N THR A 114 36.44 -81.62 15.57
CA THR A 114 37.25 -81.13 14.44
C THR A 114 37.65 -82.25 13.46
N PRO A 115 37.52 -82.04 12.13
CA PRO A 115 38.07 -82.95 11.11
C PRO A 115 39.21 -82.32 10.28
N ASN A 116 40.22 -83.12 9.94
CA ASN A 116 41.34 -82.70 9.07
C ASN A 116 41.50 -83.63 7.84
N ALA A 117 41.71 -83.01 6.67
CA ALA A 117 42.52 -83.54 5.56
C ALA A 117 42.17 -84.91 4.91
N SER A 118 40.91 -85.33 4.82
CA SER A 118 40.40 -86.20 3.74
C SER A 118 38.86 -86.18 3.68
N GLY A 119 38.30 -85.00 3.42
CA GLY A 119 36.87 -84.75 3.64
C GLY A 119 35.94 -85.28 2.55
N VAL A 120 34.95 -86.07 2.97
CA VAL A 120 33.52 -85.82 2.66
C VAL A 120 32.70 -86.13 3.91
N PHE A 121 31.85 -85.21 4.33
CA PHE A 121 30.66 -85.53 5.13
C PHE A 121 29.46 -84.81 4.52
N SER A 122 28.42 -85.58 4.20
CA SER A 122 27.24 -85.13 3.45
C SER A 122 26.14 -84.64 4.39
N GLY A 123 25.54 -83.49 4.09
CA GLY A 123 24.25 -83.08 4.66
C GLY A 123 24.30 -82.14 5.85
N LEU A 124 24.87 -80.93 5.66
CA LEU A 124 24.57 -79.71 6.43
C LEU A 124 25.14 -78.51 5.66
N VAL A 125 24.31 -77.50 5.36
CA VAL A 125 24.71 -76.29 4.61
C VAL A 125 24.20 -75.05 5.33
N ALA A 126 25.07 -74.04 5.44
CA ALA A 126 24.87 -72.66 5.91
C ALA A 126 23.54 -72.33 6.63
N GLY A 127 23.59 -72.24 7.96
CA GLY A 127 22.56 -71.62 8.78
C GLY A 127 23.16 -70.54 9.68
N THR A 128 22.49 -69.38 9.79
CA THR A 128 22.91 -68.29 10.69
C THR A 128 22.57 -68.61 12.13
N TYR A 129 23.58 -68.63 13.01
CA TYR A 129 23.39 -68.83 14.45
C TYR A 129 23.05 -67.52 15.15
N TYR A 130 21.80 -67.36 15.58
CA TYR A 130 21.37 -66.26 16.44
C TYR A 130 21.47 -66.68 17.92
N VAL A 131 22.26 -65.94 18.71
CA VAL A 131 22.23 -66.02 20.18
C VAL A 131 21.46 -64.81 20.69
N SER A 132 20.23 -65.02 21.14
CA SER A 132 19.39 -63.98 21.73
C SER A 132 19.35 -64.10 23.26
N PHE A 133 19.52 -62.97 23.95
CA PHE A 133 19.44 -62.88 25.41
C PHE A 133 18.22 -62.01 25.78
N MET A 134 17.07 -62.63 26.07
CA MET A 134 15.93 -61.87 26.61
C MET A 134 16.15 -61.54 28.08
N MET A 135 16.48 -60.28 28.38
CA MET A 135 16.43 -59.74 29.73
C MET A 135 15.02 -59.24 30.03
N GLN A 136 14.17 -60.11 30.60
CA GLN A 136 12.82 -59.72 30.99
C GLN A 136 12.85 -58.75 32.18
N TRP A 137 12.42 -57.51 31.97
CA TRP A 137 12.17 -56.56 33.05
C TRP A 137 10.84 -56.88 33.75
N VAL A 138 10.86 -56.97 35.08
CA VAL A 138 9.67 -57.02 35.92
C VAL A 138 9.52 -55.65 36.58
N GLY A 139 8.32 -55.07 36.50
CA GLY A 139 8.10 -53.63 36.66
C GLY A 139 8.54 -53.03 37.99
N GLN A 140 9.14 -51.84 37.93
CA GLN A 140 9.52 -51.07 39.10
C GLN A 140 8.29 -50.44 39.78
N GLN A 141 7.94 -50.94 40.97
CA GLN A 141 7.24 -50.13 41.96
C GLN A 141 8.25 -49.24 42.71
N THR A 142 7.94 -47.95 42.86
CA THR A 142 8.75 -47.04 43.67
C THR A 142 8.35 -47.14 45.14
N VAL A 143 9.18 -47.81 45.95
CA VAL A 143 9.09 -47.77 47.41
C VAL A 143 10.29 -47.01 47.95
N ASN A 144 10.03 -45.93 48.69
CA ASN A 144 11.07 -45.18 49.37
C ASN A 144 11.58 -45.96 50.59
N SER A 145 12.82 -46.45 50.57
CA SER A 145 13.79 -46.27 51.68
C SER A 145 15.14 -46.92 51.39
N THR A 146 16.20 -46.18 51.75
CA THR A 146 17.56 -46.61 52.14
C THR A 146 18.19 -47.92 51.63
N THR A 147 19.44 -47.76 51.16
CA THR A 147 20.54 -48.75 51.05
C THR A 147 20.51 -49.83 49.97
N ASN A 148 21.39 -49.60 48.98
CA ASN A 148 22.31 -50.57 48.37
C ASN A 148 21.74 -51.87 47.78
N LEU A 149 21.54 -51.87 46.45
CA LEU A 149 21.65 -53.08 45.64
C LEU A 149 22.70 -52.89 44.52
N TYR A 150 23.77 -53.68 44.61
CA TYR A 150 24.62 -53.99 43.46
C TYR A 150 23.87 -54.95 42.53
N THR A 151 23.99 -54.76 41.22
CA THR A 151 23.83 -55.85 40.25
C THR A 151 25.04 -55.87 39.33
N ARG A 152 25.56 -57.07 39.04
CA ARG A 152 26.83 -57.23 38.32
C ARG A 152 26.66 -57.03 36.81
N LYS A 153 27.74 -56.56 36.16
CA LYS A 153 28.03 -56.82 34.75
C LYS A 153 27.76 -58.29 34.40
N GLY A 154 26.90 -58.52 33.40
CA GLY A 154 27.04 -59.64 32.49
C GLY A 154 27.88 -59.17 31.31
N ASP A 155 29.21 -59.30 31.39
CA ASP A 155 30.10 -58.88 30.30
C ASP A 155 30.05 -59.90 29.15
N LEU A 156 29.39 -59.52 28.04
CA LEU A 156 29.42 -60.31 26.80
C LEU A 156 30.76 -60.10 26.07
N ALA A 157 31.81 -60.73 26.59
CA ALA A 157 33.16 -60.63 26.05
C ALA A 157 33.42 -61.66 24.94
N PHE A 158 33.44 -61.21 23.68
CA PHE A 158 33.91 -62.02 22.56
C PHE A 158 35.42 -62.26 22.66
N ARG A 159 35.84 -63.52 22.86
CA ARG A 159 37.23 -63.95 22.69
C ARG A 159 37.36 -64.84 21.47
N SER A 160 38.09 -64.37 20.46
CA SER A 160 38.69 -65.25 19.45
C SER A 160 39.87 -66.01 20.08
N GLY A 161 40.09 -67.28 19.74
CA GLY A 161 41.15 -68.05 20.39
C GLY A 161 41.31 -69.53 20.03
N THR A 162 41.77 -69.83 18.81
CA THR A 162 42.70 -70.95 18.55
C THR A 162 43.75 -70.40 17.58
N THR A 163 45.04 -70.41 17.90
CA THR A 163 45.81 -71.58 18.33
C THR A 163 46.71 -71.35 19.56
N THR A 164 47.14 -72.44 20.20
CA THR A 164 48.42 -72.51 20.93
C THR A 164 49.59 -72.29 19.94
N ASN A 165 50.80 -71.86 20.32
CA ASN A 165 51.46 -71.95 21.62
C ASN A 165 52.60 -70.92 21.70
N LEU A 166 52.82 -70.28 22.86
CA LEU A 166 54.06 -69.55 23.24
C LEU A 166 54.39 -68.28 22.40
N SER A 167 54.98 -67.20 22.93
CA SER A 167 55.33 -66.86 24.33
C SER A 167 55.53 -65.34 24.50
N GLY A 168 54.98 -64.78 25.59
CA GLY A 168 55.47 -63.54 26.20
C GLY A 168 54.97 -62.20 25.64
N GLY A 169 54.45 -61.35 26.53
CA GLY A 169 54.65 -59.91 26.40
C GLY A 169 53.56 -59.05 25.72
N SER A 170 52.34 -59.54 25.51
CA SER A 170 51.23 -58.71 24.99
C SER A 170 50.68 -57.71 26.03
N GLU A 171 51.48 -56.68 26.27
CA GLU A 171 51.11 -55.27 26.34
C GLU A 171 49.93 -54.83 27.25
N LEU A 172 50.31 -54.21 28.36
CA LEU A 172 49.47 -53.26 29.09
C LEU A 172 49.42 -51.93 28.33
N VAL A 173 48.22 -51.45 27.96
CA VAL A 173 47.96 -50.00 27.91
C VAL A 173 46.65 -49.70 28.63
N ALA A 174 46.75 -49.16 29.84
CA ALA A 174 45.62 -48.59 30.57
C ALA A 174 45.35 -47.15 30.08
N VAL A 175 44.14 -46.64 30.36
CA VAL A 175 43.70 -45.29 29.95
C VAL A 175 44.65 -44.20 30.48
N GLY A 176 45.42 -43.59 29.58
CA GLY A 176 46.34 -42.48 29.90
C GLY A 176 45.62 -41.14 30.05
N ARG A 177 45.92 -40.43 31.14
CA ARG A 177 45.48 -39.04 31.38
C ARG A 177 46.44 -38.02 30.72
N PRO A 178 46.02 -36.77 30.49
CA PRO A 178 46.80 -35.81 29.68
C PRO A 178 48.02 -35.23 30.40
N ASN A 179 49.04 -34.81 29.63
CA ASN A 179 49.74 -33.55 29.88
C ASN A 179 50.66 -33.04 28.73
N ALA A 180 50.55 -31.73 28.45
CA ALA A 180 51.57 -30.74 28.05
C ALA A 180 52.57 -30.94 26.87
N SER A 181 52.84 -29.80 26.19
CA SER A 181 53.98 -29.46 25.28
C SER A 181 54.14 -30.23 23.94
N SER A 182 54.59 -29.62 22.82
CA SER A 182 54.97 -28.21 22.53
C SER A 182 54.97 -27.87 21.01
N PHE A 183 54.93 -26.56 20.70
CA PHE A 183 55.16 -25.87 19.41
C PHE A 183 56.44 -26.26 18.62
N PRO A 184 56.70 -25.74 17.38
CA PRO A 184 55.83 -25.09 16.37
C PRO A 184 55.99 -25.64 14.91
N GLY A 185 55.20 -25.15 13.93
CA GLY A 185 55.57 -25.26 12.50
C GLY A 185 54.45 -25.11 11.44
N THR A 186 54.32 -23.93 10.84
CA THR A 186 53.71 -23.68 9.50
C THR A 186 54.82 -23.64 8.43
N PRO A 187 54.62 -23.60 7.07
CA PRO A 187 53.41 -23.10 6.36
C PRO A 187 52.99 -23.74 5.00
N TYR A 188 51.78 -23.36 4.52
CA TYR A 188 51.25 -23.27 3.12
C TYR A 188 51.36 -24.51 2.18
N ASP A 189 50.52 -24.74 1.16
CA ASP A 189 49.76 -23.82 0.27
C ASP A 189 48.22 -23.80 0.40
N THR A 190 47.61 -22.81 -0.24
CA THR A 190 46.17 -22.46 -0.20
C THR A 190 45.51 -22.47 -1.58
N TRP A 191 44.20 -22.71 -1.63
CA TRP A 191 43.33 -22.22 -2.73
C TRP A 191 41.96 -21.83 -2.15
N THR A 192 41.59 -20.55 -2.26
CA THR A 192 40.36 -19.97 -1.66
C THR A 192 39.84 -18.76 -2.44
N LEU A 193 38.65 -18.89 -3.03
CA LEU A 193 37.69 -17.84 -3.48
C LEU A 193 36.31 -18.53 -3.42
N TRP A 194 35.18 -17.98 -2.96
CA TRP A 194 34.75 -16.63 -2.57
C TRP A 194 34.75 -15.53 -3.65
N SER A 195 33.56 -15.22 -4.15
CA SER A 195 33.09 -13.86 -4.43
C SER A 195 31.60 -13.77 -4.07
N GLY A 196 31.04 -12.65 -3.63
CA GLY A 196 31.70 -11.47 -3.06
C GLY A 196 32.52 -10.64 -4.04
N GLY A 197 31.94 -9.85 -4.93
CA GLY A 197 30.50 -9.67 -5.19
C GLY A 197 29.89 -10.63 -6.21
N ASP A 198 28.65 -10.33 -6.55
CA ASP A 198 27.83 -10.63 -7.74
C ASP A 198 27.95 -12.01 -8.43
N GLY A 199 26.82 -12.71 -8.61
CA GLY A 199 26.85 -13.95 -9.42
C GLY A 199 25.60 -14.85 -9.55
N GLY A 200 24.50 -14.61 -8.82
CA GLY A 200 23.19 -15.22 -9.11
C GLY A 200 22.94 -16.69 -8.66
N ALA A 201 21.83 -16.85 -7.94
CA ALA A 201 21.04 -18.09 -7.72
C ALA A 201 21.73 -19.33 -7.08
N ALA A 202 21.25 -19.90 -5.97
CA ALA A 202 20.07 -19.53 -5.18
C ALA A 202 20.19 -19.96 -3.70
N THR A 203 19.98 -19.01 -2.80
CA THR A 203 19.21 -19.22 -1.57
C THR A 203 17.71 -19.12 -1.95
N THR A 204 16.71 -19.60 -1.20
CA THR A 204 16.58 -19.80 0.25
C THR A 204 15.79 -21.07 0.63
N SER A 205 15.68 -21.30 1.94
CA SER A 205 14.88 -22.29 2.66
C SER A 205 13.39 -22.40 2.31
N VAL A 206 12.84 -23.63 2.35
CA VAL A 206 11.62 -24.03 3.09
C VAL A 206 11.84 -25.50 3.53
N ALA A 207 12.24 -25.80 4.77
CA ALA A 207 11.42 -25.96 5.97
C ALA A 207 10.37 -27.10 5.90
N THR A 208 10.36 -27.97 6.91
CA THR A 208 9.18 -28.23 7.78
C THR A 208 9.53 -29.21 8.89
N SER A 209 9.02 -28.95 10.10
CA SER A 209 8.97 -29.95 11.18
C SER A 209 7.86 -30.95 10.90
N TYR A 210 8.20 -32.24 10.90
CA TYR A 210 7.22 -33.33 10.84
C TYR A 210 6.98 -33.88 12.26
N PRO A 211 5.74 -33.90 12.77
CA PRO A 211 5.42 -34.59 14.02
C PRO A 211 5.41 -36.11 13.77
N LEU A 212 6.36 -36.82 14.36
CA LEU A 212 6.57 -38.25 14.11
C LEU A 212 5.75 -39.12 15.07
N ASN A 213 4.46 -39.21 14.79
CA ASN A 213 3.49 -39.98 15.60
C ASN A 213 3.55 -41.51 15.33
N THR A 214 4.63 -42.01 14.74
CA THR A 214 4.84 -43.40 14.32
C THR A 214 6.31 -43.79 14.53
N PRO A 215 6.63 -45.08 14.74
CA PRO A 215 8.02 -45.53 14.94
C PRO A 215 8.85 -45.30 13.66
N THR A 216 9.68 -44.26 13.67
CA THR A 216 10.57 -43.93 12.55
C THR A 216 11.95 -44.55 12.70
N PHE A 217 12.32 -45.37 11.73
CA PHE A 217 13.70 -45.83 11.53
C PHE A 217 14.57 -44.66 11.09
N VAL A 218 15.54 -44.26 11.92
CA VAL A 218 16.58 -43.31 11.51
C VAL A 218 17.72 -44.09 10.88
N LEU A 219 17.78 -44.12 9.54
CA LEU A 219 18.86 -44.77 8.81
C LEU A 219 20.08 -43.83 8.74
N MET A 220 21.05 -44.03 9.63
CA MET A 220 22.33 -43.33 9.53
C MET A 220 23.26 -44.08 8.56
N ARG A 221 23.62 -43.42 7.46
CA ARG A 221 24.67 -43.86 6.54
C ARG A 221 25.99 -43.23 6.97
N LEU A 222 26.95 -44.03 7.43
CA LEU A 222 28.36 -43.62 7.43
C LEU A 222 28.99 -44.07 6.12
N GLU A 223 29.55 -43.12 5.37
CA GLU A 223 30.57 -43.40 4.37
C GLU A 223 31.95 -43.27 5.02
N VAL A 224 32.82 -44.25 4.75
CA VAL A 224 34.20 -44.28 5.24
C VAL A 224 35.10 -44.36 4.02
N ASP A 225 35.74 -43.25 3.65
CA ASP A 225 36.68 -43.21 2.52
C ASP A 225 37.95 -44.01 2.85
N GLY A 226 38.17 -45.14 2.18
CA GLY A 226 39.25 -46.05 2.55
C GLY A 226 39.41 -47.30 1.68
N THR A 227 39.63 -47.12 0.37
CA THR A 227 39.81 -48.20 -0.64
C THR A 227 38.50 -48.95 -1.01
N ALA A 228 38.60 -49.91 -1.94
CA ALA A 228 37.54 -50.13 -2.92
C ALA A 228 36.39 -51.08 -2.49
N ALA A 229 35.17 -50.57 -2.68
CA ALA A 229 33.89 -51.27 -2.76
C ALA A 229 33.30 -51.93 -1.49
N ASN A 230 32.17 -51.35 -1.07
CA ASN A 230 31.01 -51.96 -0.38
C ASN A 230 30.90 -51.94 1.16
N ASP A 231 31.87 -51.42 1.92
CA ASP A 231 31.73 -51.29 3.39
C ASP A 231 30.96 -50.03 3.82
N THR A 232 29.67 -49.96 3.51
CA THR A 232 28.73 -49.00 4.15
C THR A 232 28.15 -49.62 5.42
N ILE A 233 28.46 -49.05 6.58
CA ILE A 233 27.82 -49.45 7.84
C ILE A 233 26.51 -48.70 7.99
N TYR A 234 25.40 -49.43 7.91
CA TYR A 234 24.07 -48.93 8.23
C TYR A 234 23.76 -49.15 9.70
N LEU A 235 23.68 -48.07 10.48
CA LEU A 235 23.25 -48.14 11.87
C LEU A 235 21.71 -48.05 11.93
N TRP A 236 21.09 -49.07 12.50
CA TRP A 236 19.65 -49.12 12.77
C TRP A 236 19.39 -48.72 14.22
N LEU A 237 18.61 -47.67 14.42
CA LEU A 237 18.07 -47.27 15.72
C LEU A 237 16.55 -47.26 15.62
N ASN A 238 15.90 -48.02 16.51
CA ASN A 238 14.45 -48.02 16.69
C ASN A 238 14.13 -47.37 18.04
N TRP A 239 13.23 -46.39 18.05
CA TRP A 239 12.72 -45.75 19.25
C TRP A 239 11.21 -46.00 19.35
N THR A 240 10.77 -46.54 20.48
CA THR A 240 9.35 -46.65 20.81
C THR A 240 9.07 -45.98 22.16
N ASN A 241 7.97 -45.24 22.23
CA ASN A 241 7.42 -44.61 23.45
C ASN A 241 8.28 -43.50 24.12
N LEU A 242 8.42 -42.36 23.46
CA LEU A 242 8.62 -41.06 24.14
C LEU A 242 7.29 -40.29 24.18
N THR A 243 6.91 -39.79 25.36
CA THR A 243 5.68 -38.99 25.57
C THR A 243 5.94 -37.48 25.63
N SER A 244 7.18 -37.04 25.36
CA SER A 244 7.58 -35.63 25.26
C SER A 244 8.88 -35.47 24.46
N GLU A 245 8.95 -34.43 23.64
CA GLU A 245 10.14 -34.01 22.87
C GLU A 245 11.32 -33.60 23.78
N PRO A 246 12.52 -34.19 23.63
CA PRO A 246 13.77 -33.59 24.09
C PRO A 246 14.33 -32.62 23.01
N PRO A 247 14.81 -31.41 23.36
CA PRO A 247 15.27 -30.45 22.37
C PRO A 247 16.56 -30.90 21.69
N LEU A 248 16.48 -31.21 20.39
CA LEU A 248 17.62 -31.47 19.51
C LEU A 248 18.41 -30.19 19.23
N ALA A 249 19.32 -29.84 20.14
CA ALA A 249 20.38 -28.87 19.86
C ALA A 249 21.34 -29.42 18.79
N ALA A 250 21.90 -28.54 17.95
CA ALA A 250 22.65 -28.92 16.76
C ALA A 250 23.90 -29.76 17.06
N ALA A 251 23.93 -31.00 16.55
CA ALA A 251 25.08 -31.88 16.63
C ALA A 251 26.12 -31.53 15.55
N ASN A 252 27.07 -30.67 15.89
CA ASN A 252 28.19 -30.33 15.01
C ASN A 252 29.14 -31.53 14.83
N ALA A 253 29.35 -31.98 13.60
CA ALA A 253 30.39 -32.95 13.25
C ALA A 253 31.75 -32.25 13.09
N THR A 254 32.51 -32.11 14.19
CA THR A 254 33.90 -31.58 14.12
C THR A 254 34.86 -32.63 13.57
N ASN A 255 35.35 -32.40 12.35
CA ASN A 255 36.37 -33.21 11.73
C ASN A 255 37.72 -33.09 12.48
N ALA A 256 38.30 -34.23 12.86
CA ALA A 256 39.64 -34.31 13.45
C ALA A 256 40.45 -35.36 12.68
N LEU A 257 41.65 -34.98 12.24
CA LEU A 257 42.46 -35.75 11.30
C LEU A 257 43.28 -36.88 11.97
N ALA A 258 43.70 -37.82 11.13
CA ALA A 258 44.69 -38.90 11.32
C ALA A 258 44.21 -40.24 11.94
N ASN A 259 44.44 -41.31 11.15
CA ASN A 259 44.59 -42.72 11.50
C ASN A 259 43.49 -43.41 12.34
N LEU A 260 42.61 -44.16 11.66
CA LEU A 260 41.71 -45.14 12.26
C LEU A 260 41.94 -46.56 11.73
N THR A 261 42.93 -47.27 12.27
CA THR A 261 42.96 -48.73 12.27
C THR A 261 42.36 -49.25 13.59
N GLY A 262 41.10 -49.67 13.54
CA GLY A 262 40.38 -50.28 14.67
C GLY A 262 39.50 -49.33 15.47
N ILE A 263 38.23 -49.22 15.08
CA ILE A 263 37.17 -48.59 15.90
C ILE A 263 36.84 -49.55 17.05
N ASN A 264 37.37 -49.28 18.24
CA ASN A 264 37.15 -50.11 19.43
C ASN A 264 36.01 -49.62 20.36
N ASN A 265 35.41 -48.46 20.10
CA ASN A 265 34.22 -47.96 20.80
C ASN A 265 33.49 -46.90 19.95
N ILE A 266 32.17 -46.79 20.12
CA ILE A 266 31.33 -45.65 19.71
C ILE A 266 30.74 -45.05 21.00
N ARG A 267 30.62 -43.71 21.08
CA ARG A 267 30.08 -43.01 22.25
C ARG A 267 29.10 -41.92 21.82
N LEU A 268 27.97 -41.85 22.52
CA LEU A 268 26.94 -40.83 22.35
C LEU A 268 26.76 -40.11 23.70
N ASP A 269 27.17 -38.84 23.79
CA ASP A 269 26.99 -38.01 24.99
C ASP A 269 25.93 -36.93 24.73
N ALA A 270 24.85 -36.94 25.51
CA ALA A 270 23.80 -35.91 25.46
C ALA A 270 24.19 -34.73 26.36
N ASN A 271 24.90 -33.75 25.81
CA ASN A 271 25.27 -32.51 26.52
C ASN A 271 24.26 -31.38 26.23
N ASN A 272 23.62 -30.86 27.27
CA ASN A 272 22.99 -29.55 27.24
C ASN A 272 23.23 -28.84 28.58
N ALA A 273 23.70 -27.60 28.56
CA ALA A 273 24.25 -26.93 29.75
C ALA A 273 23.25 -25.95 30.38
N GLY A 274 22.81 -26.22 31.62
CA GLY A 274 21.83 -25.36 32.30
C GLY A 274 21.55 -25.74 33.75
N THR A 275 22.32 -25.16 34.68
CA THR A 275 21.96 -24.87 36.10
C THR A 275 20.96 -25.79 36.85
N THR A 276 21.51 -26.66 37.69
CA THR A 276 21.02 -26.97 39.06
C THR A 276 19.54 -27.35 39.25
N GLY A 277 19.20 -28.62 38.98
CA GLY A 277 17.95 -29.24 39.46
C GLY A 277 17.99 -30.76 39.30
N THR A 278 17.91 -31.50 40.42
CA THR A 278 17.76 -32.96 40.58
C THR A 278 17.91 -33.84 39.33
N PHE A 279 19.08 -34.45 39.13
CA PHE A 279 19.36 -35.32 37.97
C PHE A 279 18.47 -36.58 37.94
N THR A 280 17.57 -36.66 36.95
CA THR A 280 17.08 -37.93 36.41
C THR A 280 17.99 -38.39 35.27
N ASN A 281 18.47 -39.63 35.33
CA ASN A 281 19.26 -40.21 34.24
C ASN A 281 18.38 -40.38 33.00
N ALA A 282 18.77 -39.76 31.88
CA ALA A 282 18.22 -40.11 30.57
C ALA A 282 18.73 -41.51 30.18
N VAL A 283 17.91 -42.54 30.40
CA VAL A 283 18.23 -43.91 29.99
C VAL A 283 17.85 -44.07 28.53
N LEU A 284 18.84 -44.23 27.65
CA LEU A 284 18.61 -44.58 26.25
C LEU A 284 18.20 -46.06 26.18
N TRP A 285 16.96 -46.31 25.77
CA TRP A 285 16.44 -47.64 25.47
C TRP A 285 16.53 -47.93 23.97
N PHE A 286 16.89 -49.16 23.63
CA PHE A 286 16.92 -49.69 22.26
C PHE A 286 16.62 -51.19 22.33
N ASP A 287 15.60 -51.64 21.59
CA ASP A 287 15.10 -53.01 21.68
C ASP A 287 16.04 -54.04 21.01
N GLU A 288 16.84 -53.61 20.04
CA GLU A 288 17.78 -54.48 19.32
C GLU A 288 18.98 -53.71 18.76
N PHE A 289 20.11 -54.39 18.58
CA PHE A 289 21.32 -53.89 17.92
C PHE A 289 21.88 -54.97 16.97
N ARG A 290 22.11 -54.63 15.69
CA ARG A 290 22.60 -55.56 14.65
C ARG A 290 23.70 -54.93 13.79
N LEU A 291 24.60 -55.77 13.29
CA LEU A 291 25.71 -55.45 12.38
C LEU A 291 25.90 -56.63 11.41
N GLY A 292 26.00 -56.38 10.11
CA GLY A 292 26.18 -57.41 9.09
C GLY A 292 25.89 -56.91 7.67
N THR A 293 26.53 -57.50 6.66
CA THR A 293 26.54 -57.03 5.25
C THR A 293 25.82 -57.98 4.29
N VAL A 294 25.32 -57.41 3.18
CA VAL A 294 24.75 -58.00 1.95
C VAL A 294 24.00 -59.36 2.00
N PHE A 295 22.73 -59.33 1.58
CA PHE A 295 21.97 -60.53 1.21
C PHE A 295 22.40 -61.08 -0.16
N SER A 296 22.90 -62.32 -0.19
CA SER A 296 22.97 -63.15 -1.40
C SER A 296 22.82 -64.64 -1.05
N ASP A 297 21.85 -65.30 -1.68
CA ASP A 297 21.70 -66.75 -1.84
C ASP A 297 21.66 -67.67 -0.60
N VAL A 298 20.47 -67.77 0.03
CA VAL A 298 19.93 -69.06 0.52
C VAL A 298 18.47 -69.20 0.07
N VAL A 299 18.13 -70.38 -0.46
CA VAL A 299 16.83 -70.71 -1.09
C VAL A 299 15.85 -71.26 -0.05
N PRO A 300 14.53 -70.94 -0.12
CA PRO A 300 13.54 -71.47 0.82
C PRO A 300 13.37 -73.00 0.72
N LEU A 301 13.26 -73.66 1.88
CA LEU A 301 12.81 -75.05 1.96
C LEU A 301 11.29 -75.08 2.20
N ALA A 302 10.52 -75.55 1.22
CA ALA A 302 9.07 -75.51 1.24
C ALA A 302 8.43 -76.42 2.31
N GLY A 303 7.27 -76.02 2.84
CA GLY A 303 6.39 -76.93 3.60
C GLY A 303 5.55 -76.29 4.72
N ALA A 304 5.99 -75.16 5.29
CA ALA A 304 5.22 -74.41 6.29
C ALA A 304 4.59 -73.18 5.64
N SER A 305 3.33 -73.30 5.26
CA SER A 305 2.63 -72.30 4.45
C SER A 305 2.10 -71.17 5.34
N GLN A 306 2.23 -69.91 4.90
CA GLN A 306 2.20 -68.75 5.79
C GLN A 306 0.87 -67.99 5.74
N LEU A 307 -0.10 -68.25 6.64
CA LEU A 307 -1.17 -67.28 7.03
C LEU A 307 -0.65 -65.84 6.91
N PRO A 308 -1.18 -64.95 6.05
CA PRO A 308 0.30 -64.02 4.82
C PRO A 308 1.09 -62.96 5.70
N LEU A 309 1.11 -61.66 5.39
CA LEU A 309 0.93 -60.49 6.30
C LEU A 309 0.65 -59.21 5.47
N ILE A 310 -0.35 -58.38 5.80
CA ILE A 310 -0.53 -57.05 5.16
C ILE A 310 0.37 -56.07 5.92
N THR A 311 1.41 -55.59 5.24
CA THR A 311 2.41 -54.66 5.76
C THR A 311 2.14 -53.20 5.35
N GLY A 312 1.25 -52.97 4.38
CA GLY A 312 0.80 -51.65 3.97
C GLY A 312 -0.69 -51.64 3.66
N HIS A 313 -1.47 -50.88 4.44
CA HIS A 313 -2.91 -50.75 4.28
C HIS A 313 -3.26 -49.64 3.26
N PRO A 314 -4.37 -49.75 2.50
CA PRO A 314 -4.91 -48.61 1.76
C PRO A 314 -5.23 -47.45 2.71
N VAL A 315 -5.10 -46.23 2.19
CA VAL A 315 -5.34 -44.98 2.91
C VAL A 315 -6.48 -44.20 2.27
N ASN A 316 -7.17 -43.35 3.04
CA ASN A 316 -8.24 -42.50 2.54
C ASN A 316 -7.81 -41.67 1.33
N ARG A 317 -8.70 -41.52 0.34
CA ARG A 317 -8.47 -40.75 -0.89
C ARG A 317 -9.62 -39.77 -1.11
N THR A 318 -9.29 -38.59 -1.64
CA THR A 318 -10.27 -37.68 -2.22
C THR A 318 -9.97 -37.58 -3.72
N ALA A 319 -11.00 -37.62 -4.56
CA ALA A 319 -10.89 -37.49 -6.00
C ALA A 319 -11.97 -36.55 -6.54
N THR A 320 -11.69 -35.81 -7.60
CA THR A 320 -12.75 -35.11 -8.34
C THR A 320 -13.44 -36.09 -9.28
N GLU A 321 -14.76 -36.03 -9.37
CA GLU A 321 -15.52 -36.83 -10.34
C GLU A 321 -14.99 -36.58 -11.77
N GLY A 322 -14.75 -37.66 -12.51
CA GLY A 322 -14.02 -37.67 -13.79
C GLY A 322 -12.55 -38.10 -13.68
N THR A 323 -11.87 -37.90 -12.54
CA THR A 323 -10.40 -38.10 -12.41
C THR A 323 -10.00 -39.52 -11.98
N SER A 324 -8.80 -39.96 -12.35
CA SER A 324 -8.27 -41.27 -11.94
C SER A 324 -7.86 -41.29 -10.46
N VAL A 325 -8.27 -42.32 -9.73
CA VAL A 325 -7.88 -42.53 -8.33
C VAL A 325 -7.59 -44.01 -8.06
N SER A 326 -6.53 -44.26 -7.28
CA SER A 326 -6.11 -45.60 -6.91
C SER A 326 -5.98 -45.74 -5.40
N PHE A 327 -6.34 -46.93 -4.91
CA PHE A 327 -5.93 -47.51 -3.64
C PHE A 327 -4.90 -48.62 -3.91
N SER A 328 -3.99 -48.83 -2.97
CA SER A 328 -3.03 -49.92 -2.96
C SER A 328 -3.05 -50.66 -1.64
N VAL A 329 -2.61 -51.92 -1.67
CA VAL A 329 -2.28 -52.71 -0.49
C VAL A 329 -0.92 -53.39 -0.72
N THR A 330 -0.15 -53.57 0.35
CA THR A 330 1.11 -54.32 0.33
C THR A 330 0.96 -55.50 1.28
N ALA A 331 1.15 -56.72 0.76
CA ALA A 331 1.07 -57.95 1.53
C ALA A 331 2.16 -58.95 1.09
N ILE A 332 2.54 -59.86 2.00
CA ILE A 332 3.54 -60.93 1.80
C ILE A 332 2.92 -62.30 2.14
N GLY A 333 3.40 -63.40 1.58
CA GLY A 333 2.91 -64.76 1.90
C GLY A 333 3.10 -65.74 0.75
N ASP A 334 2.85 -67.03 1.02
CA ASP A 334 3.20 -68.14 0.12
C ASP A 334 2.27 -69.36 0.26
N PRO A 335 1.86 -70.01 -0.86
CA PRO A 335 1.83 -69.56 -2.26
C PRO A 335 1.18 -68.21 -2.60
N THR A 336 1.15 -67.89 -3.91
CA THR A 336 0.61 -66.70 -4.59
C THR A 336 -0.58 -66.01 -3.92
N LEU A 337 -0.52 -64.69 -3.75
CA LEU A 337 -1.58 -63.87 -3.14
C LEU A 337 -2.69 -63.50 -4.16
N HIS A 338 -3.94 -63.54 -3.71
CA HIS A 338 -5.15 -63.29 -4.50
C HIS A 338 -6.03 -62.20 -3.85
N TYR A 339 -6.11 -61.01 -4.45
CA TYR A 339 -6.64 -59.79 -3.84
C TYR A 339 -8.09 -59.51 -4.25
N GLN A 340 -9.06 -59.74 -3.36
CA GLN A 340 -10.45 -59.31 -3.60
C GLN A 340 -10.74 -58.01 -2.87
N TRP A 341 -10.87 -56.91 -3.60
CA TRP A 341 -11.36 -55.65 -3.05
C TRP A 341 -12.88 -55.68 -2.87
N TYR A 342 -13.38 -54.90 -1.92
CA TYR A 342 -14.78 -54.75 -1.56
C TYR A 342 -15.16 -53.26 -1.46
N PHE A 343 -16.38 -52.95 -1.91
CA PHE A 343 -17.00 -51.64 -1.79
C PHE A 343 -18.12 -51.66 -0.73
N ASN A 344 -18.09 -50.65 0.12
CA ASN A 344 -18.82 -50.59 1.39
C ASN A 344 -18.63 -51.88 2.18
N THR A 345 -19.67 -52.64 2.51
CA THR A 345 -19.53 -53.86 3.33
C THR A 345 -19.45 -55.17 2.55
N ASN A 346 -20.17 -55.30 1.44
CA ASN A 346 -20.53 -56.62 0.89
C ASN A 346 -20.32 -56.80 -0.63
N ALA A 347 -19.96 -55.76 -1.39
CA ALA A 347 -19.87 -55.84 -2.86
C ALA A 347 -18.42 -56.05 -3.32
N PRO A 348 -18.02 -57.22 -3.87
CA PRO A 348 -16.69 -57.40 -4.44
C PRO A 348 -16.51 -56.51 -5.69
N VAL A 349 -15.34 -55.88 -5.80
CA VAL A 349 -14.98 -54.93 -6.86
C VAL A 349 -13.52 -55.10 -7.27
N GLY A 350 -13.14 -54.53 -8.43
CA GLY A 350 -11.77 -54.57 -8.92
C GLY A 350 -11.35 -55.93 -9.49
N SER A 351 -10.09 -56.00 -9.92
CA SER A 351 -9.40 -57.21 -10.35
C SER A 351 -8.63 -57.87 -9.19
N ASP A 352 -8.18 -59.10 -9.43
CA ASP A 352 -7.25 -59.83 -8.58
C ASP A 352 -5.85 -59.18 -8.60
N THR A 353 -5.74 -58.02 -7.96
CA THR A 353 -4.56 -57.14 -7.98
C THR A 353 -4.40 -56.37 -6.68
N ASN A 354 -3.16 -56.15 -6.25
CA ASN A 354 -2.85 -55.35 -5.06
C ASN A 354 -3.13 -53.84 -5.20
N TRP A 355 -3.71 -53.43 -6.34
CA TRP A 355 -4.25 -52.10 -6.60
C TRP A 355 -5.73 -52.20 -6.97
N LEU A 356 -6.51 -51.22 -6.50
CA LEU A 356 -7.85 -50.90 -7.01
C LEU A 356 -7.79 -49.50 -7.63
N THR A 357 -7.88 -49.43 -8.95
CA THR A 357 -7.82 -48.17 -9.71
C THR A 357 -9.14 -47.91 -10.42
N PHE A 358 -9.77 -46.79 -10.09
CA PHE A 358 -10.82 -46.20 -10.90
C PHE A 358 -10.15 -45.22 -11.87
N SER A 359 -10.13 -45.54 -13.16
CA SER A 359 -9.58 -44.65 -14.20
C SER A 359 -10.36 -43.34 -14.34
N SER A 360 -11.62 -43.34 -13.91
CA SER A 360 -12.46 -42.17 -13.75
C SER A 360 -13.38 -42.39 -12.54
N ALA A 361 -13.21 -41.60 -11.48
CA ALA A 361 -14.04 -41.66 -10.28
C ALA A 361 -15.43 -41.06 -10.53
N SER A 362 -16.46 -41.65 -9.96
CA SER A 362 -17.84 -41.14 -9.97
C SER A 362 -18.44 -41.17 -8.57
N ASN A 363 -19.53 -40.45 -8.33
CA ASN A 363 -20.24 -40.51 -7.04
C ASN A 363 -20.69 -41.94 -6.66
N ASN A 364 -20.88 -42.84 -7.63
CA ASN A 364 -21.16 -44.27 -7.37
C ASN A 364 -19.95 -45.05 -6.81
N ASN A 365 -18.75 -44.45 -6.82
CA ASN A 365 -17.54 -44.95 -6.16
C ASN A 365 -17.28 -44.26 -4.81
N ALA A 366 -18.08 -43.25 -4.42
CA ALA A 366 -17.93 -42.63 -3.10
C ALA A 366 -18.41 -43.60 -2.00
N GLY A 367 -17.59 -43.81 -0.98
CA GLY A 367 -17.85 -44.77 0.09
C GLY A 367 -16.58 -45.42 0.63
N TYR A 368 -16.72 -46.62 1.17
CA TYR A 368 -15.66 -47.29 1.92
C TYR A 368 -15.05 -48.46 1.14
N TYR A 369 -13.74 -48.66 1.26
CA TYR A 369 -13.00 -49.72 0.58
C TYR A 369 -12.13 -50.53 1.54
N PHE A 370 -12.16 -51.85 1.33
CA PHE A 370 -11.26 -52.82 1.94
C PHE A 370 -10.87 -53.90 0.94
N VAL A 371 -9.88 -54.73 1.28
CA VAL A 371 -9.40 -55.86 0.47
C VAL A 371 -9.15 -57.06 1.36
N ILE A 372 -9.71 -58.21 0.96
CA ILE A 372 -9.39 -59.50 1.55
C ILE A 372 -8.30 -60.10 0.67
N VAL A 373 -7.06 -60.08 1.15
CA VAL A 373 -5.90 -60.68 0.46
C VAL A 373 -5.85 -62.16 0.77
N THR A 374 -6.20 -63.01 -0.19
CA THR A 374 -6.43 -64.44 0.00
C THR A 374 -5.34 -65.33 -0.61
N ASN A 375 -5.39 -66.61 -0.23
CA ASN A 375 -5.13 -67.79 -1.06
C ASN A 375 -5.51 -69.02 -0.20
N GLY A 376 -4.65 -70.01 0.08
CA GLY A 376 -5.02 -71.27 0.73
C GLY A 376 -5.17 -71.36 2.27
N SER A 377 -4.71 -70.39 3.09
CA SER A 377 -4.57 -70.57 4.56
C SER A 377 -5.77 -70.21 5.46
N GLY A 378 -6.34 -69.01 5.32
CA GLY A 378 -7.19 -68.39 6.35
C GLY A 378 -7.99 -67.21 5.81
N SER A 379 -7.90 -66.01 6.41
CA SER A 379 -8.24 -64.72 5.77
C SER A 379 -7.74 -63.49 6.56
N ALA A 380 -8.28 -62.30 6.21
CA ALA A 380 -7.41 -61.28 5.63
C ALA A 380 -7.91 -59.83 5.53
N THR A 381 -8.95 -59.46 6.26
CA THR A 381 -9.67 -58.20 6.01
C THR A 381 -8.90 -56.95 6.47
N SER A 382 -8.08 -56.41 5.56
CA SER A 382 -7.37 -55.09 5.61
C SER A 382 -8.22 -53.79 6.22
N LEU A 383 -7.67 -51.76 7.26
CA LEU A 383 -8.15 -50.42 7.83
C LEU A 383 -8.94 -49.50 6.86
N VAL A 384 -10.22 -49.27 7.17
CA VAL A 384 -11.23 -48.85 6.17
C VAL A 384 -10.88 -47.53 5.51
N ALA A 385 -10.54 -47.62 4.22
CA ALA A 385 -10.12 -46.49 3.40
C ALA A 385 -11.35 -45.88 2.71
N SER A 386 -11.67 -44.62 2.99
CA SER A 386 -12.76 -43.93 2.30
C SER A 386 -12.30 -43.35 0.96
N LEU A 387 -13.14 -43.47 -0.07
CA LEU A 387 -13.11 -42.59 -1.24
C LEU A 387 -14.16 -41.49 -1.07
N THR A 388 -13.69 -40.26 -0.90
CA THR A 388 -14.55 -39.07 -1.05
C THR A 388 -14.47 -38.62 -2.50
N VAL A 389 -15.58 -38.69 -3.25
CA VAL A 389 -15.67 -38.06 -4.57
C VAL A 389 -16.29 -36.68 -4.42
N VAL A 390 -15.67 -35.67 -5.00
CA VAL A 390 -16.18 -34.29 -5.05
C VAL A 390 -16.59 -33.92 -6.47
N PRO A 391 -17.72 -33.20 -6.68
CA PRO A 391 -18.14 -32.80 -8.01
C PRO A 391 -17.17 -31.76 -8.60
N PRO A 392 -16.90 -31.80 -9.92
CA PRO A 392 -16.13 -30.75 -10.57
C PRO A 392 -16.88 -29.41 -10.56
N VAL A 393 -16.13 -28.32 -10.49
CA VAL A 393 -16.65 -26.95 -10.55
C VAL A 393 -16.20 -26.33 -11.88
N PRO A 394 -17.11 -25.98 -12.79
CA PRO A 394 -16.78 -25.25 -14.01
C PRO A 394 -16.07 -23.92 -13.74
N ALA A 395 -15.20 -23.50 -14.66
CA ALA A 395 -14.56 -22.19 -14.58
C ALA A 395 -15.62 -21.07 -14.45
N THR A 396 -15.52 -20.27 -13.39
CA THR A 396 -16.50 -19.25 -13.01
C THR A 396 -15.77 -17.97 -12.64
N ILE A 397 -16.16 -16.83 -13.22
CA ILE A 397 -15.57 -15.53 -12.89
C ILE A 397 -16.27 -14.98 -11.64
N LEU A 398 -15.48 -14.60 -10.63
CA LEU A 398 -15.93 -13.95 -9.40
C LEU A 398 -15.84 -12.43 -9.47
N THR A 399 -14.85 -11.91 -10.22
CA THR A 399 -14.66 -10.48 -10.46
C THR A 399 -14.18 -10.30 -11.89
N PRO A 400 -14.98 -9.71 -12.80
CA PRO A 400 -14.54 -9.39 -14.15
C PRO A 400 -13.58 -8.19 -14.14
N PRO A 401 -12.81 -7.96 -15.22
CA PRO A 401 -12.08 -6.71 -15.38
C PRO A 401 -13.02 -5.51 -15.45
N ALA A 402 -12.62 -4.42 -14.80
CA ALA A 402 -13.23 -3.10 -14.97
C ALA A 402 -12.66 -2.41 -16.21
N GLY A 403 -13.46 -1.54 -16.84
CA GLY A 403 -12.96 -0.60 -17.85
C GLY A 403 -12.00 0.43 -17.24
N GLN A 404 -11.14 1.02 -18.06
CA GLN A 404 -10.13 2.00 -17.65
C GLN A 404 -10.01 3.10 -18.71
N THR A 405 -9.63 4.31 -18.28
CA THR A 405 -9.15 5.38 -19.18
C THR A 405 -7.67 5.59 -18.89
N ALA A 406 -6.85 5.69 -19.93
CA ALA A 406 -5.40 5.84 -19.83
C ALA A 406 -4.87 6.82 -20.88
N VAL A 407 -3.69 7.38 -20.66
CA VAL A 407 -3.02 8.26 -21.62
C VAL A 407 -2.14 7.46 -22.56
N VAL A 408 -1.95 7.93 -23.80
CA VAL A 408 -0.87 7.44 -24.68
C VAL A 408 0.47 7.49 -23.94
N GLY A 409 1.05 6.32 -23.67
CA GLY A 409 2.28 6.13 -22.89
C GLY A 409 2.10 5.54 -21.49
N ASP A 410 0.90 5.57 -20.92
CA ASP A 410 0.62 5.01 -19.58
C ASP A 410 0.66 3.47 -19.60
N PRO A 411 1.16 2.81 -18.54
CA PRO A 411 0.94 1.38 -18.33
C PRO A 411 -0.48 1.14 -17.80
N ILE A 412 -1.16 0.10 -18.30
CA ILE A 412 -2.47 -0.34 -17.78
C ILE A 412 -2.42 -1.81 -17.39
N THR A 413 -3.28 -2.23 -16.46
CA THR A 413 -3.48 -3.65 -16.16
C THR A 413 -4.96 -3.97 -15.95
N LEU A 414 -5.50 -4.84 -16.79
CA LEU A 414 -6.82 -5.44 -16.63
C LEU A 414 -6.65 -6.79 -15.94
N ALA A 415 -7.44 -7.06 -14.89
CA ALA A 415 -7.34 -8.30 -14.11
C ALA A 415 -8.70 -9.00 -13.96
N VAL A 416 -8.68 -10.32 -13.82
CA VAL A 416 -9.87 -11.14 -13.57
C VAL A 416 -9.63 -12.10 -12.40
N THR A 417 -10.59 -12.18 -11.48
CA THR A 417 -10.61 -13.17 -10.41
C THR A 417 -11.58 -14.27 -10.77
N ALA A 418 -11.11 -15.53 -10.80
CA ALA A 418 -11.90 -16.68 -11.19
C ALA A 418 -11.67 -17.88 -10.26
N THR A 419 -12.64 -18.80 -10.25
CA THR A 419 -12.64 -20.04 -9.47
C THR A 419 -13.10 -21.22 -10.34
N GLY A 420 -12.94 -22.44 -9.83
CA GLY A 420 -13.25 -23.69 -10.52
C GLY A 420 -12.21 -24.77 -10.24
N THR A 421 -12.47 -26.00 -10.67
CA THR A 421 -11.48 -27.09 -10.59
C THR A 421 -10.26 -26.75 -11.44
N THR A 422 -9.06 -26.94 -10.88
CA THR A 422 -7.78 -26.64 -11.54
C THR A 422 -7.39 -27.68 -12.59
N PRO A 423 -6.53 -27.33 -13.57
CA PRO A 423 -6.01 -25.99 -13.85
C PRO A 423 -7.03 -25.09 -14.56
N LEU A 424 -7.13 -23.84 -14.12
CA LEU A 424 -7.77 -22.78 -14.89
C LEU A 424 -6.81 -22.29 -15.99
N ARG A 425 -7.35 -21.96 -17.16
CA ARG A 425 -6.62 -21.35 -18.29
C ARG A 425 -7.33 -20.08 -18.73
N TYR A 426 -6.59 -19.00 -18.91
CA TYR A 426 -7.12 -17.70 -19.33
C TYR A 426 -6.76 -17.46 -20.80
N GLN A 427 -7.60 -16.72 -21.53
CA GLN A 427 -7.27 -16.14 -22.82
C GLN A 427 -7.95 -14.77 -22.93
N TRP A 428 -7.15 -13.71 -23.08
CA TRP A 428 -7.66 -12.36 -23.30
C TRP A 428 -8.01 -12.11 -24.77
N TYR A 429 -9.00 -11.25 -25.00
CA TYR A 429 -9.51 -10.86 -26.30
C TYR A 429 -9.59 -9.34 -26.40
N PHE A 430 -9.20 -8.81 -27.57
CA PHE A 430 -9.38 -7.42 -27.96
C PHE A 430 -10.53 -7.29 -28.96
N ASN A 431 -11.28 -6.19 -28.83
CA ASN A 431 -12.56 -5.94 -29.48
C ASN A 431 -13.48 -7.18 -29.47
N THR A 432 -13.53 -7.86 -28.32
CA THR A 432 -14.31 -9.08 -27.97
C THR A 432 -14.10 -10.33 -28.83
N THR A 433 -13.38 -10.23 -29.96
CA THR A 433 -13.33 -11.27 -31.01
C THR A 433 -11.92 -11.72 -31.37
N THR A 434 -10.91 -10.88 -31.14
CA THR A 434 -9.52 -11.15 -31.53
C THR A 434 -8.71 -11.62 -30.32
N PRO A 435 -8.30 -12.90 -30.23
CA PRO A 435 -7.51 -13.37 -29.10
C PRO A 435 -6.12 -12.71 -29.09
N LEU A 436 -5.70 -12.20 -27.93
CA LEU A 436 -4.39 -11.62 -27.73
C LEU A 436 -3.36 -12.75 -27.51
N THR A 437 -2.53 -13.00 -28.52
CA THR A 437 -1.54 -14.09 -28.53
C THR A 437 -0.62 -14.02 -27.31
N GLY A 438 -0.49 -15.13 -26.58
CA GLY A 438 0.35 -15.25 -25.39
C GLY A 438 -0.22 -14.65 -24.10
N GLN A 439 -1.34 -13.91 -24.18
CA GLN A 439 -1.97 -13.30 -23.02
C GLN A 439 -2.89 -14.31 -22.31
N THR A 440 -2.26 -15.21 -21.54
CA THR A 440 -2.92 -16.36 -20.87
C THR A 440 -2.87 -16.30 -19.34
N ASN A 441 -2.55 -15.14 -18.78
CA ASN A 441 -2.51 -14.89 -17.33
C ASN A 441 -3.85 -14.32 -16.83
N ALA A 442 -4.07 -14.39 -15.51
CA ALA A 442 -5.23 -13.75 -14.85
C ALA A 442 -5.21 -12.21 -14.91
N ALA A 443 -4.09 -11.61 -15.33
CA ALA A 443 -3.96 -10.20 -15.63
C ALA A 443 -3.32 -9.99 -17.02
N LEU A 444 -3.81 -8.98 -17.73
CA LEU A 444 -3.26 -8.45 -18.97
C LEU A 444 -2.66 -7.08 -18.66
N THR A 445 -1.35 -6.95 -18.82
CA THR A 445 -0.62 -5.69 -18.65
C THR A 445 -0.15 -5.17 -20.02
N LEU A 446 -0.48 -3.93 -20.35
CA LEU A 446 0.12 -3.19 -21.46
C LEU A 446 1.06 -2.16 -20.85
N THR A 447 2.33 -2.13 -21.26
CA THR A 447 3.38 -1.37 -20.56
C THR A 447 3.46 0.11 -20.95
N ALA A 448 2.90 0.48 -22.10
CA ALA A 448 2.74 1.85 -22.58
C ALA A 448 1.67 1.82 -23.68
N VAL A 449 0.45 2.26 -23.39
CA VAL A 449 -0.66 2.17 -24.35
C VAL A 449 -0.56 3.19 -25.48
N THR A 450 -1.15 2.88 -26.63
CA THR A 450 -1.32 3.77 -27.77
C THR A 450 -2.80 3.94 -28.10
N THR A 451 -3.15 4.89 -28.96
CA THR A 451 -4.54 5.02 -29.46
C THR A 451 -5.05 3.79 -30.20
N ASN A 452 -4.18 2.87 -30.64
CA ASN A 452 -4.57 1.59 -31.25
C ASN A 452 -4.98 0.53 -30.21
N ASP A 453 -4.61 0.72 -28.95
CA ASP A 453 -4.99 -0.15 -27.83
C ASP A 453 -6.37 0.25 -27.23
N ALA A 454 -6.97 1.36 -27.68
CA ALA A 454 -8.32 1.73 -27.30
C ALA A 454 -9.34 0.71 -27.87
N GLY A 455 -10.21 0.17 -27.03
CA GLY A 455 -11.20 -0.82 -27.47
C GLY A 455 -11.84 -1.65 -26.34
N SER A 456 -12.59 -2.68 -26.73
CA SER A 456 -13.34 -3.55 -25.82
C SER A 456 -12.56 -4.83 -25.49
N TYR A 457 -12.05 -4.93 -24.26
CA TYR A 457 -11.36 -6.10 -23.76
C TYR A 457 -12.31 -7.07 -23.06
N SER A 458 -12.04 -8.37 -23.21
CA SER A 458 -12.69 -9.43 -22.42
C SER A 458 -11.73 -10.59 -22.20
N VAL A 459 -12.07 -11.48 -21.28
CA VAL A 459 -11.28 -12.69 -21.00
C VAL A 459 -12.19 -13.90 -20.87
N ILE A 460 -11.77 -15.00 -21.48
CA ILE A 460 -12.41 -16.31 -21.31
C ILE A 460 -11.53 -17.12 -20.36
N VAL A 461 -12.13 -17.57 -19.26
CA VAL A 461 -11.52 -18.49 -18.29
C VAL A 461 -12.11 -19.87 -18.52
N THR A 462 -11.25 -20.87 -18.68
CA THR A 462 -11.64 -22.25 -19.05
C THR A 462 -11.03 -23.27 -18.11
N ASN A 463 -11.73 -24.37 -17.89
CA ASN A 463 -11.17 -25.62 -17.36
C ASN A 463 -11.79 -26.81 -18.10
N LEU A 464 -11.50 -28.04 -17.66
CA LEU A 464 -12.02 -29.27 -18.28
C LEU A 464 -13.56 -29.36 -18.25
N TYR A 465 -14.23 -28.59 -17.39
CA TYR A 465 -15.64 -28.73 -17.05
C TYR A 465 -16.50 -27.54 -17.50
N GLY A 466 -15.91 -26.49 -18.08
CA GLY A 466 -16.64 -25.37 -18.65
C GLY A 466 -15.78 -24.13 -18.92
N ALA A 467 -16.45 -23.09 -19.40
CA ALA A 467 -15.87 -21.79 -19.72
C ALA A 467 -16.77 -20.66 -19.21
N ALA A 468 -16.16 -19.60 -18.70
CA ALA A 468 -16.82 -18.33 -18.38
C ALA A 468 -16.14 -17.18 -19.14
N THR A 469 -16.94 -16.39 -19.83
CA THR A 469 -16.50 -15.15 -20.48
C THR A 469 -16.84 -13.97 -19.58
N SER A 470 -15.92 -13.00 -19.45
CA SER A 470 -16.16 -11.80 -18.66
C SER A 470 -17.19 -10.85 -19.28
N SER A 471 -17.69 -9.91 -18.48
CA SER A 471 -18.19 -8.64 -19.03
C SER A 471 -17.08 -7.90 -19.79
N ILE A 472 -17.47 -6.95 -20.63
CA ILE A 472 -16.53 -6.12 -21.39
C ILE A 472 -15.91 -5.07 -20.47
N ALA A 473 -14.58 -4.96 -20.53
CA ALA A 473 -13.81 -3.84 -20.01
C ALA A 473 -13.41 -2.94 -21.18
N THR A 474 -14.01 -1.75 -21.28
CA THR A 474 -13.58 -0.75 -22.27
C THR A 474 -12.28 -0.11 -21.80
N LEU A 475 -11.26 -0.11 -22.64
CA LEU A 475 -10.08 0.74 -22.48
C LEU A 475 -10.23 1.96 -23.40
N THR A 476 -10.31 3.15 -22.81
CA THR A 476 -10.25 4.42 -23.53
C THR A 476 -8.81 4.94 -23.47
N VAL A 477 -8.21 5.28 -24.61
CA VAL A 477 -6.86 5.87 -24.64
C VAL A 477 -6.91 7.30 -25.18
N ILE A 478 -6.55 8.28 -24.33
CA ILE A 478 -6.56 9.71 -24.67
C ILE A 478 -5.15 10.24 -24.99
N PRO A 479 -5.01 11.26 -25.85
CA PRO A 479 -3.73 11.92 -26.10
C PRO A 479 -3.14 12.60 -24.84
N ALA A 480 -1.80 12.63 -24.74
CA ALA A 480 -1.09 13.19 -23.59
C ALA A 480 -1.21 14.71 -23.36
N PHE A 481 -1.93 15.41 -24.25
CA PHE A 481 -2.27 16.82 -24.11
C PHE A 481 -3.73 17.08 -23.70
N GLU A 482 -4.54 16.03 -23.55
CA GLU A 482 -5.98 16.05 -23.19
C GLU A 482 -6.26 15.47 -21.80
N ARG A 483 -5.24 15.12 -21.00
CA ARG A 483 -5.45 14.72 -19.60
C ARG A 483 -5.64 15.96 -18.74
N LEU A 484 -6.77 16.04 -18.05
CA LEU A 484 -7.10 17.15 -17.17
C LEU A 484 -6.06 17.26 -16.04
N PRO A 485 -5.55 18.47 -15.71
CA PRO A 485 -4.71 18.66 -14.54
C PRO A 485 -5.38 18.21 -13.23
N ALA A 486 -4.58 18.11 -12.17
CA ALA A 486 -5.10 17.95 -10.80
C ALA A 486 -5.96 19.17 -10.39
N PHE A 487 -5.58 20.35 -10.87
CA PHE A 487 -6.27 21.64 -10.74
C PHE A 487 -5.57 22.66 -11.66
N PRO A 488 -6.18 23.81 -11.98
CA PRO A 488 -5.50 24.90 -12.70
C PRO A 488 -4.20 25.28 -11.99
N GLY A 489 -3.07 25.25 -12.71
CA GLY A 489 -1.75 25.53 -12.13
C GLY A 489 -1.00 24.35 -11.50
N ALA A 490 -1.51 23.11 -11.61
CA ALA A 490 -0.72 21.92 -11.31
C ALA A 490 0.41 21.70 -12.36
N ASP A 491 1.65 21.54 -11.92
CA ASP A 491 2.84 21.32 -12.78
C ASP A 491 3.72 20.13 -12.33
N GLY A 492 4.71 19.77 -13.15
CA GLY A 492 5.69 18.72 -12.89
C GLY A 492 5.16 17.30 -13.10
N ALA A 493 5.86 16.35 -12.48
CA ALA A 493 5.59 14.92 -12.59
C ALA A 493 4.13 14.54 -12.26
N ALA A 494 3.64 14.98 -11.09
CA ALA A 494 2.32 14.60 -10.58
C ALA A 494 1.16 15.48 -11.06
N ARG A 495 1.37 16.40 -12.02
CA ARG A 495 0.37 17.40 -12.46
C ARG A 495 -1.00 16.88 -12.91
N TYR A 496 -1.12 15.56 -13.11
CA TYR A 496 -2.32 14.87 -13.59
C TYR A 496 -2.85 13.81 -12.61
N VAL A 497 -2.51 13.87 -11.32
CA VAL A 497 -3.24 13.10 -10.29
C VAL A 497 -4.69 13.55 -10.23
N THR A 498 -5.57 12.69 -9.74
CA THR A 498 -6.99 13.00 -9.54
C THR A 498 -7.40 13.03 -8.07
N GLY A 499 -6.62 12.42 -7.17
CA GLY A 499 -6.91 12.38 -5.74
C GLY A 499 -8.32 11.84 -5.47
N GLY A 500 -9.16 12.68 -4.88
CA GLY A 500 -10.56 12.42 -4.55
C GLY A 500 -11.61 12.70 -5.63
N ARG A 501 -11.23 13.17 -6.83
CA ARG A 501 -12.16 13.51 -7.94
C ARG A 501 -13.17 12.41 -8.23
N GLY A 502 -14.45 12.79 -8.40
CA GLY A 502 -15.55 11.84 -8.66
C GLY A 502 -15.90 10.95 -7.45
N GLY A 503 -15.38 11.27 -6.27
CA GLY A 503 -15.39 10.42 -5.09
C GLY A 503 -16.47 10.71 -4.05
N THR A 504 -16.29 10.12 -2.88
CA THR A 504 -17.04 10.47 -1.67
C THR A 504 -16.52 11.77 -1.06
N VAL A 505 -17.39 12.58 -0.46
CA VAL A 505 -16.97 13.73 0.34
C VAL A 505 -17.01 13.35 1.83
N TYR A 506 -16.04 13.83 2.61
CA TYR A 506 -16.02 13.64 4.05
C TYR A 506 -15.66 14.91 4.79
N HIS A 507 -16.55 15.29 5.71
CA HIS A 507 -16.44 16.50 6.52
C HIS A 507 -15.71 16.24 7.83
N VAL A 508 -14.55 16.87 7.97
CA VAL A 508 -13.83 16.98 9.25
C VAL A 508 -14.54 18.04 10.10
N THR A 509 -15.31 17.56 11.07
CA THR A 509 -16.17 18.36 11.98
C THR A 509 -15.59 18.45 13.39
N LYS A 510 -14.44 17.82 13.66
CA LYS A 510 -13.74 17.80 14.95
C LYS A 510 -12.23 17.80 14.75
N LEU A 511 -11.51 18.47 15.65
CA LEU A 511 -10.06 18.33 15.74
C LEU A 511 -9.69 17.02 16.43
N ASP A 512 -8.72 16.30 15.87
CA ASP A 512 -8.08 15.15 16.52
C ASP A 512 -7.38 15.58 17.81
N ARG A 513 -7.65 14.87 18.92
CA ARG A 513 -7.13 15.22 20.26
C ARG A 513 -5.91 14.40 20.69
N ASN A 514 -5.64 13.27 20.04
CA ASN A 514 -4.39 12.51 20.13
C ASN A 514 -4.29 11.51 18.94
N TYR A 515 -3.15 10.82 18.80
CA TYR A 515 -2.92 9.80 17.76
C TYR A 515 -3.89 8.60 17.74
N THR A 516 -4.79 8.46 18.73
CA THR A 516 -5.77 7.37 18.81
C THR A 516 -7.22 7.80 18.52
N ASP A 517 -7.50 9.11 18.40
CA ASP A 517 -8.86 9.64 18.27
C ASP A 517 -9.50 9.32 16.92
N SER A 518 -10.03 8.10 16.85
CA SER A 518 -10.70 7.47 15.72
C SER A 518 -12.21 7.67 15.76
N SER A 519 -12.68 8.76 16.38
CA SER A 519 -14.11 9.08 16.46
C SER A 519 -14.62 9.74 15.17
N ALA A 520 -15.86 9.43 14.76
CA ALA A 520 -16.44 10.00 13.54
C ALA A 520 -16.48 11.53 13.61
N GLY A 521 -16.01 12.18 12.54
CA GLY A 521 -15.80 13.63 12.46
C GLY A 521 -14.34 14.09 12.59
N THR A 522 -13.41 13.22 13.04
CA THR A 522 -11.98 13.54 13.06
C THR A 522 -11.30 13.30 11.70
N LEU A 523 -10.11 13.86 11.50
CA LEU A 523 -9.29 13.63 10.32
C LEU A 523 -8.78 12.17 10.29
N ARG A 524 -8.40 11.59 11.43
CA ARG A 524 -8.02 10.16 11.53
C ARG A 524 -9.12 9.22 11.04
N TYR A 525 -10.38 9.53 11.37
CA TYR A 525 -11.51 8.75 10.89
C TYR A 525 -11.64 8.83 9.36
N GLY A 526 -11.52 10.03 8.77
CA GLY A 526 -11.58 10.27 7.32
C GLY A 526 -10.47 9.58 6.52
N LEU A 527 -9.26 9.52 7.09
CA LEU A 527 -8.08 8.87 6.51
C LEU A 527 -8.08 7.34 6.66
N THR A 528 -9.01 6.76 7.44
CA THR A 528 -9.06 5.32 7.66
C THR A 528 -9.96 4.66 6.61
N SER A 529 -9.37 4.10 5.54
CA SER A 529 -10.11 3.53 4.39
C SER A 529 -11.20 2.52 4.77
N GLY A 530 -11.01 1.73 5.84
CA GLY A 530 -11.98 0.74 6.30
C GLY A 530 -13.30 1.31 6.86
N ASN A 531 -13.39 2.63 7.06
CA ASN A 531 -14.60 3.31 7.49
C ASN A 531 -15.57 3.64 6.33
N PHE A 532 -15.19 3.39 5.09
CA PHE A 532 -15.88 3.85 3.88
C PHE A 532 -15.95 2.77 2.79
N PRO A 533 -16.78 2.94 1.75
CA PRO A 533 -16.67 2.19 0.51
C PRO A 533 -15.29 2.38 -0.15
N ALA A 534 -14.87 1.40 -0.96
CA ALA A 534 -13.69 1.53 -1.80
C ALA A 534 -13.97 2.48 -2.99
N GLY A 535 -13.14 3.51 -3.14
CA GLY A 535 -13.26 4.54 -4.16
C GLY A 535 -12.62 5.86 -3.69
N PRO A 536 -12.53 6.88 -4.55
CA PRO A 536 -11.89 8.15 -4.21
C PRO A 536 -12.59 8.91 -3.08
N ARG A 537 -11.86 9.83 -2.43
CA ARG A 537 -12.41 10.72 -1.39
C ARG A 537 -11.81 12.11 -1.39
N THR A 538 -12.66 13.13 -1.35
CA THR A 538 -12.25 14.49 -1.00
C THR A 538 -12.58 14.75 0.47
N ILE A 539 -11.58 15.15 1.24
CA ILE A 539 -11.70 15.50 2.66
C ILE A 539 -11.74 17.03 2.77
N VAL A 540 -12.87 17.53 3.27
CA VAL A 540 -13.16 18.95 3.50
C VAL A 540 -13.25 19.24 5.01
N PHE A 541 -13.11 20.50 5.40
CA PHE A 541 -12.94 20.91 6.79
C PHE A 541 -14.01 21.92 7.23
N ASP A 542 -14.88 21.51 8.15
CA ASP A 542 -15.84 22.39 8.82
C ASP A 542 -15.28 23.00 10.12
N VAL A 543 -14.11 22.53 10.55
CA VAL A 543 -13.36 23.09 11.68
C VAL A 543 -11.91 23.38 11.30
N GLY A 544 -11.33 24.38 11.97
CA GLY A 544 -9.91 24.73 11.87
C GLY A 544 -9.26 24.76 13.25
N GLY A 545 -7.93 24.65 13.26
CA GLY A 545 -7.08 24.60 14.45
C GLY A 545 -5.98 23.54 14.32
N VAL A 546 -5.48 23.10 15.47
CA VAL A 546 -4.48 22.04 15.58
C VAL A 546 -5.14 20.67 15.73
N PHE A 547 -4.79 19.79 14.79
CA PHE A 547 -5.01 18.35 14.81
C PHE A 547 -3.84 17.69 15.54
N TRP A 548 -4.03 17.34 16.81
CA TRP A 548 -2.96 16.92 17.73
C TRP A 548 -2.67 15.43 17.65
N LEU A 549 -1.42 15.07 17.34
CA LEU A 549 -0.89 13.71 17.29
C LEU A 549 -0.07 13.32 18.52
N GLY A 550 0.22 14.26 19.41
CA GLY A 550 0.83 13.97 20.71
C GLY A 550 -0.14 13.24 21.65
N ARG A 551 0.34 12.96 22.87
CA ARG A 551 -0.51 12.46 23.98
C ARG A 551 -1.35 13.59 24.58
N TYR A 552 -2.42 13.27 25.29
CA TYR A 552 -3.35 14.27 25.83
C TYR A 552 -4.04 13.85 27.13
N GLY A 553 -4.27 14.81 28.03
CA GLY A 553 -5.12 14.65 29.21
C GLY A 553 -4.69 13.52 30.16
N THR A 554 -5.61 12.60 30.44
CA THR A 554 -5.43 11.53 31.46
C THR A 554 -4.28 10.56 31.20
N GLU A 555 -3.70 10.55 30.00
CA GLU A 555 -2.53 9.73 29.64
C GLU A 555 -1.22 10.25 30.25
N ARG A 556 -1.12 11.56 30.53
CA ARG A 556 -0.02 12.19 31.28
C ARG A 556 -0.49 13.55 31.86
N PRO A 557 -1.29 13.56 32.96
CA PRO A 557 -1.93 14.78 33.48
C PRO A 557 -0.96 15.91 33.87
N GLU A 558 0.30 15.56 34.10
CA GLU A 558 1.38 16.44 34.56
C GLU A 558 2.18 17.07 33.40
N TYR A 559 2.17 16.48 32.18
CA TYR A 559 3.05 16.92 31.09
C TYR A 559 2.46 16.69 29.67
N ASP A 560 2.27 17.78 28.92
CA ASP A 560 1.69 17.81 27.57
C ASP A 560 2.77 17.91 26.48
N ASN A 561 3.70 16.94 26.45
CA ASN A 561 5.01 17.11 25.80
C ASN A 561 5.67 15.84 25.25
N GLY A 562 4.91 14.92 24.65
CA GLY A 562 5.52 13.72 24.05
C GLY A 562 4.67 13.03 22.98
N TRP A 563 5.37 12.46 22.00
CA TRP A 563 4.80 11.60 20.97
C TRP A 563 4.99 10.13 21.37
N ASP A 564 4.29 9.22 20.69
CA ASP A 564 4.73 7.83 20.64
C ASP A 564 5.47 7.55 19.33
N THR A 565 6.21 6.45 19.32
CA THR A 565 6.68 5.70 18.14
C THR A 565 5.59 5.25 17.17
N GLN A 566 4.35 5.74 17.33
CA GLN A 566 3.15 5.44 16.56
C GLN A 566 2.32 6.71 16.23
N SER A 567 2.76 7.91 16.63
CA SER A 567 2.09 9.20 16.40
C SER A 567 2.20 9.64 14.93
N ARG A 568 1.41 8.99 14.06
CA ARG A 568 1.37 9.28 12.62
C ARG A 568 -0.04 9.37 12.05
N TYR A 569 -0.20 10.15 10.99
CA TYR A 569 -1.20 9.89 9.95
C TYR A 569 -0.59 9.05 8.83
N ASN A 570 -1.37 8.14 8.25
CA ASN A 570 -1.04 7.49 6.98
C ASN A 570 -2.12 7.92 6.00
N ILE A 571 -1.76 8.59 4.90
CA ILE A 571 -2.71 8.97 3.86
C ILE A 571 -2.87 7.76 2.92
N PRO A 572 -4.08 7.20 2.75
CA PRO A 572 -4.32 6.06 1.86
C PRO A 572 -4.44 6.54 0.40
N SER A 573 -4.69 5.59 -0.51
CA SER A 573 -4.86 5.91 -1.93
C SER A 573 -6.14 6.68 -2.24
N ASP A 574 -6.11 7.42 -3.34
CA ASP A 574 -7.27 8.09 -3.97
C ASP A 574 -7.92 9.14 -3.05
N VAL A 575 -7.10 10.01 -2.45
CA VAL A 575 -7.55 11.05 -1.50
C VAL A 575 -7.07 12.45 -1.88
N THR A 576 -8.00 13.41 -1.85
CA THR A 576 -7.70 14.86 -1.77
C THR A 576 -7.91 15.33 -0.33
N LEU A 577 -6.92 16.00 0.27
CA LEU A 577 -7.11 16.81 1.49
C LEU A 577 -7.12 18.28 1.09
N ALA A 578 -8.29 18.92 1.23
CA ALA A 578 -8.54 20.29 0.76
C ALA A 578 -8.52 21.29 1.92
N GLY A 579 -7.33 21.62 2.43
CA GLY A 579 -7.15 22.49 3.59
C GLY A 579 -7.72 23.90 3.43
N GLN A 580 -7.87 24.39 2.19
CA GLN A 580 -8.46 25.71 1.90
C GLN A 580 -9.94 25.84 2.26
N THR A 581 -10.64 24.72 2.47
CA THR A 581 -12.05 24.73 2.91
C THR A 581 -12.20 25.20 4.36
N ALA A 582 -11.19 25.03 5.20
CA ALA A 582 -11.30 25.22 6.64
C ALA A 582 -11.65 26.68 7.05
N PRO A 583 -12.50 26.89 8.07
CA PRO A 583 -12.80 28.22 8.61
C PRO A 583 -11.64 28.87 9.38
N GLY A 584 -10.46 28.21 9.41
CA GLY A 584 -9.25 28.62 10.11
C GLY A 584 -8.03 27.89 9.54
N PRO A 585 -6.85 27.98 10.16
CA PRO A 585 -5.69 27.19 9.75
C PRO A 585 -5.91 25.69 9.99
N VAL A 586 -5.36 24.83 9.12
CA VAL A 586 -5.29 23.37 9.33
C VAL A 586 -3.85 23.01 9.68
N ILE A 587 -3.61 22.74 10.96
CA ILE A 587 -2.26 22.49 11.49
C ILE A 587 -2.21 21.06 12.03
N ILE A 588 -1.46 20.18 11.37
CA ILE A 588 -1.16 18.84 11.86
C ILE A 588 0.10 18.94 12.73
N MET A 589 -0.01 18.60 14.01
CA MET A 589 1.01 18.92 15.01
C MET A 589 1.28 17.77 15.97
N GLY A 590 2.54 17.60 16.40
CA GLY A 590 2.91 16.59 17.39
C GLY A 590 3.06 15.16 16.84
N GLY A 591 3.45 15.01 15.56
CA GLY A 591 3.64 13.72 14.91
C GLY A 591 3.78 13.84 13.39
N THR A 592 4.22 12.75 12.75
CA THR A 592 4.52 12.71 11.30
C THR A 592 3.27 12.45 10.44
N THR A 593 3.31 12.83 9.16
CA THR A 593 2.34 12.38 8.16
C THR A 593 3.02 11.62 7.05
N LYS A 594 2.50 10.43 6.72
CA LYS A 594 3.03 9.55 5.66
C LYS A 594 2.07 9.45 4.47
N PRO A 595 2.30 10.18 3.37
CA PRO A 595 1.69 9.89 2.07
C PRO A 595 2.20 8.54 1.55
N GLY A 596 1.47 7.48 1.88
CA GLY A 596 1.86 6.08 1.63
C GLY A 596 0.97 5.33 0.64
N GLY A 597 -0.25 5.82 0.38
CA GLY A 597 -1.09 5.36 -0.73
C GLY A 597 -0.70 6.01 -2.06
N ASN A 598 -1.43 5.66 -3.12
CA ASN A 598 -1.22 6.18 -4.47
C ASN A 598 -2.31 7.16 -4.87
N ASN A 599 -2.05 8.07 -5.82
CA ASN A 599 -3.04 9.06 -6.30
C ASN A 599 -3.53 9.95 -5.14
N ILE A 600 -2.64 10.79 -4.61
CA ILE A 600 -2.90 11.67 -3.46
C ILE A 600 -2.74 13.14 -3.87
N ILE A 601 -3.67 13.99 -3.42
CA ILE A 601 -3.55 15.46 -3.46
C ILE A 601 -3.58 15.99 -2.02
N LEU A 602 -2.54 16.68 -1.58
CA LEU A 602 -2.55 17.47 -0.34
C LEU A 602 -2.44 18.95 -0.70
N ARG A 603 -3.41 19.78 -0.30
CA ARG A 603 -3.36 21.24 -0.50
C ARG A 603 -3.60 22.01 0.79
N ASN A 604 -2.85 23.10 0.98
CA ASN A 604 -3.15 24.14 1.98
C ASN A 604 -3.14 23.65 3.44
N LEU A 605 -2.14 22.83 3.81
CA LEU A 605 -1.98 22.26 5.15
C LEU A 605 -0.62 22.66 5.76
N THR A 606 -0.63 22.95 7.06
CA THR A 606 0.60 23.13 7.86
C THR A 606 0.93 21.84 8.62
N PHE A 607 2.18 21.41 8.58
CA PHE A 607 2.73 20.30 9.36
C PHE A 607 3.81 20.87 10.29
N ALA A 608 3.56 20.78 11.60
CA ALA A 608 4.42 21.31 12.65
C ALA A 608 4.76 20.18 13.62
N VAL A 609 5.76 19.36 13.28
CA VAL A 609 6.04 18.10 14.02
C VAL A 609 6.34 18.44 15.48
N GLY A 610 7.43 19.18 15.72
CA GLY A 610 7.81 19.71 17.02
C GLY A 610 9.02 19.03 17.65
N TYR A 611 8.96 18.82 18.96
CA TYR A 611 10.05 18.30 19.77
C TYR A 611 9.89 16.78 20.02
N GLY A 612 10.77 15.97 19.42
CA GLY A 612 10.74 14.49 19.45
C GLY A 612 11.17 13.86 20.77
N MET A 613 10.46 14.14 21.86
CA MET A 613 10.89 13.79 23.23
C MET A 613 10.20 12.52 23.76
N LYS A 614 10.98 11.45 23.95
CA LYS A 614 10.53 10.19 24.57
C LYS A 614 11.19 9.99 25.92
N SER A 615 10.39 9.90 26.97
CA SER A 615 10.82 9.68 28.38
C SER A 615 11.59 10.81 29.05
N PHE A 616 11.78 11.98 28.43
CA PHE A 616 12.23 13.17 29.17
C PHE A 616 11.16 13.56 30.21
N ASN A 617 11.60 13.69 31.47
CA ASN A 617 10.71 13.80 32.64
C ASN A 617 10.92 15.09 33.46
N GLU A 618 11.93 15.91 33.14
CA GLU A 618 12.37 17.01 34.02
C GLU A 618 12.49 18.39 33.32
N PRO A 619 11.50 18.85 32.51
CA PRO A 619 11.52 20.22 31.98
C PRO A 619 11.34 21.27 33.08
N ASP A 620 10.52 20.95 34.09
CA ASP A 620 10.08 21.88 35.13
C ASP A 620 11.03 21.95 36.35
N SER A 621 12.25 21.41 36.24
CA SER A 621 13.26 21.66 37.27
C SER A 621 13.62 23.15 37.29
N VAL A 622 14.07 23.67 38.43
CA VAL A 622 14.51 25.07 38.54
C VAL A 622 15.98 25.09 38.99
N PRO A 623 16.95 25.43 38.12
CA PRO A 623 16.79 25.79 36.71
C PRO A 623 16.35 24.59 35.83
N PRO A 624 15.78 24.82 34.64
CA PRO A 624 15.47 23.77 33.68
C PRO A 624 16.73 22.96 33.35
N LYS A 625 16.65 21.65 33.54
CA LYS A 625 17.73 20.72 33.23
C LYS A 625 17.72 20.53 31.72
N ALA A 626 18.81 20.85 31.05
CA ALA A 626 18.94 20.55 29.63
C ALA A 626 18.88 19.02 29.41
N PRO A 627 17.95 18.51 28.57
CA PRO A 627 18.11 17.23 27.89
C PRO A 627 19.55 16.94 27.47
N THR A 628 19.94 15.70 27.72
CA THR A 628 21.23 15.11 27.36
C THR A 628 21.10 14.34 26.03
N PRO A 629 22.20 13.99 25.35
CA PRO A 629 22.13 13.17 24.13
C PRO A 629 21.27 11.91 24.27
N GLY A 630 21.26 11.26 25.46
CA GLY A 630 20.47 10.06 25.70
C GLY A 630 18.94 10.27 25.76
N ASP A 631 18.47 11.52 25.87
CA ASP A 631 17.04 11.86 25.91
C ASP A 631 16.40 11.94 24.51
N PHE A 632 17.23 11.91 23.46
CA PHE A 632 16.82 11.93 22.05
C PHE A 632 17.67 10.95 21.18
N PRO A 633 17.46 9.64 21.28
CA PRO A 633 18.14 8.68 20.40
C PRO A 633 17.62 8.79 18.96
N ASP A 634 18.52 8.70 17.98
CA ASP A 634 18.22 8.75 16.53
C ASP A 634 16.94 7.97 16.11
N SER A 635 16.74 6.78 16.66
CA SER A 635 15.57 5.89 16.44
C SER A 635 14.16 6.46 16.70
N ILE A 636 14.01 7.73 17.08
CA ILE A 636 12.73 8.43 17.30
C ILE A 636 12.64 9.82 16.64
N VAL A 637 13.52 10.17 15.69
CA VAL A 637 13.29 11.36 14.85
C VAL A 637 12.27 11.10 13.75
N TYR A 638 11.67 12.18 13.26
CA TYR A 638 10.59 12.17 12.29
C TYR A 638 10.67 13.33 11.30
N ASP A 639 10.33 13.00 10.07
CA ASP A 639 10.00 13.94 9.01
C ASP A 639 8.61 14.54 9.24
N ALA A 640 8.38 15.77 8.80
CA ALA A 640 7.00 16.30 8.74
C ALA A 640 6.16 15.56 7.68
N LEU A 641 6.79 15.22 6.56
CA LEU A 641 6.23 14.40 5.50
C LEU A 641 7.23 13.31 5.07
N ASP A 642 6.90 12.05 5.37
CA ASP A 642 7.60 10.83 4.94
C ASP A 642 6.87 10.25 3.72
N ILE A 643 7.37 10.47 2.51
CA ILE A 643 6.67 10.09 1.27
C ILE A 643 7.15 8.74 0.76
N SER A 644 6.21 7.79 0.63
CA SER A 644 6.45 6.49 -0.02
C SER A 644 5.40 6.11 -1.07
N GLY A 645 4.37 6.94 -1.24
CA GLY A 645 3.29 6.77 -2.21
C GLY A 645 3.70 7.16 -3.64
N GLN A 646 2.91 6.72 -4.62
CA GLN A 646 3.14 7.02 -6.04
C GLN A 646 1.99 7.83 -6.65
N ASN A 647 2.31 8.78 -7.53
CA ASN A 647 1.36 9.76 -8.05
C ASN A 647 0.84 10.65 -6.90
N VAL A 648 1.70 11.53 -6.40
CA VAL A 648 1.44 12.38 -5.22
C VAL A 648 1.67 13.85 -5.58
N MET A 649 0.67 14.69 -5.34
CA MET A 649 0.72 16.14 -5.52
C MET A 649 0.68 16.83 -4.16
N LEU A 650 1.77 17.51 -3.82
CA LEU A 650 1.88 18.36 -2.65
C LEU A 650 1.92 19.82 -3.14
N ASP A 651 0.91 20.61 -2.79
CA ASP A 651 0.74 21.96 -3.30
C ASP A 651 0.39 22.92 -2.17
N HIS A 652 1.09 24.06 -2.09
CA HIS A 652 0.85 25.06 -1.05
C HIS A 652 0.81 24.45 0.37
N LEU A 653 1.85 23.69 0.74
CA LEU A 653 2.00 23.14 2.08
C LEU A 653 3.04 23.93 2.88
N THR A 654 2.99 23.82 4.20
CA THR A 654 4.00 24.41 5.09
C THR A 654 4.54 23.34 6.02
N THR A 655 5.83 23.03 5.94
CA THR A 655 6.50 22.11 6.87
C THR A 655 7.48 22.90 7.74
N VAL A 656 7.28 22.81 9.06
CA VAL A 656 8.07 23.48 10.10
C VAL A 656 8.33 22.55 11.29
N TYR A 657 9.40 22.81 12.04
CA TYR A 657 9.81 21.99 13.18
C TYR A 657 9.92 20.49 12.86
N GLY A 658 10.47 20.16 11.69
CA GLY A 658 10.92 18.80 11.37
C GLY A 658 12.07 18.39 12.29
N THR A 659 12.13 17.11 12.68
CA THR A 659 13.18 16.57 13.59
C THR A 659 14.24 15.73 12.89
N ASP A 660 13.98 15.30 11.65
CA ASP A 660 15.00 14.87 10.71
C ASP A 660 14.90 15.76 9.45
N GLU A 661 14.13 15.33 8.45
CA GLU A 661 13.73 16.17 7.33
C GLU A 661 12.50 17.04 7.64
N THR A 662 12.31 18.06 6.81
CA THR A 662 11.02 18.75 6.69
C THR A 662 10.15 18.12 5.60
N ILE A 663 10.71 17.57 4.51
CA ILE A 663 10.03 16.61 3.62
C ILE A 663 11.02 15.58 3.05
N SER A 664 10.81 14.29 3.29
CA SER A 664 11.58 13.19 2.66
C SER A 664 10.78 12.44 1.59
N CYS A 665 11.47 11.71 0.71
CA CYS A 665 10.85 10.61 -0.04
C CYS A 665 11.81 9.42 -0.21
N ASN A 666 11.28 8.21 0.02
CA ASN A 666 12.05 6.97 -0.03
C ASN A 666 11.94 6.25 -1.39
N GLU A 667 12.62 5.12 -1.52
CA GLU A 667 12.81 4.35 -2.75
C GLU A 667 11.50 3.93 -3.45
N LEU A 668 10.38 3.85 -2.71
CA LEU A 668 9.08 3.48 -3.24
C LEU A 668 8.34 4.65 -3.92
N ALA A 669 8.70 5.89 -3.58
CA ALA A 669 8.06 7.08 -4.11
C ALA A 669 8.35 7.27 -5.61
N ALA A 670 7.31 7.58 -6.38
CA ALA A 670 7.43 7.85 -7.81
C ALA A 670 6.31 8.75 -8.31
N ASN A 671 6.63 9.63 -9.28
CA ASN A 671 5.68 10.59 -9.84
C ASN A 671 5.14 11.54 -8.74
N LEU A 672 6.04 12.35 -8.18
CA LEU A 672 5.80 13.29 -7.08
C LEU A 672 6.01 14.72 -7.57
N THR A 673 5.05 15.61 -7.32
CA THR A 673 5.28 17.07 -7.37
C THR A 673 5.18 17.63 -5.96
N ILE A 674 6.12 18.51 -5.61
CA ILE A 674 6.04 19.43 -4.49
C ILE A 674 6.13 20.84 -5.06
N GLN A 675 5.05 21.62 -4.97
CA GLN A 675 5.02 22.97 -5.52
C GLN A 675 4.43 24.03 -4.59
N TYR A 676 4.98 25.25 -4.67
CA TYR A 676 4.55 26.38 -3.84
C TYR A 676 4.52 26.07 -2.32
N CYS A 677 5.36 25.15 -1.83
CA CYS A 677 5.44 24.83 -0.41
C CYS A 677 6.48 25.70 0.31
N THR A 678 6.24 25.98 1.59
CA THR A 678 7.26 26.43 2.54
C THR A 678 7.87 25.21 3.22
N ILE A 679 9.17 25.02 3.10
CA ILE A 679 9.93 23.87 3.59
C ILE A 679 11.03 24.42 4.50
N ALA A 680 10.78 24.51 5.80
CA ALA A 680 11.54 25.45 6.63
C ALA A 680 11.73 25.02 8.10
N GLN A 681 12.66 25.68 8.78
CA GLN A 681 12.78 25.64 10.25
C GLN A 681 12.82 24.21 10.84
N GLY A 682 13.74 23.38 10.33
CA GLY A 682 14.09 22.12 10.99
C GLY A 682 14.72 22.38 12.36
N GLN A 683 14.51 21.48 13.33
CA GLN A 683 15.02 21.64 14.69
C GLN A 683 16.50 21.22 14.77
N ASN A 684 17.43 22.17 14.91
CA ASN A 684 18.86 21.85 15.03
C ASN A 684 19.20 21.46 16.47
N TYR A 685 18.58 20.41 16.99
CA TYR A 685 18.70 20.01 18.40
C TYR A 685 19.85 18.98 18.61
N PRO A 686 20.37 18.78 19.84
CA PRO A 686 21.46 17.84 20.13
C PRO A 686 21.05 16.35 20.12
N GLN A 687 20.73 15.86 18.92
CA GLN A 687 20.51 14.45 18.57
C GLN A 687 21.76 13.62 18.86
N ALA A 688 21.62 12.50 19.59
CA ALA A 688 22.72 11.56 19.73
C ALA A 688 22.92 10.77 18.44
N ASP A 689 24.09 10.94 17.84
CA ASP A 689 24.62 10.11 16.76
C ASP A 689 24.58 8.62 17.18
N ALA A 690 23.82 7.79 16.46
CA ALA A 690 23.65 6.37 16.77
C ALA A 690 24.88 5.54 16.35
N GLU A 691 25.55 5.96 15.28
CA GLU A 691 26.80 5.42 14.79
C GLU A 691 28.01 5.83 15.69
N ASN A 692 27.92 6.96 16.39
CA ASN A 692 29.03 7.55 17.17
C ASN A 692 28.59 8.18 18.52
N PRO A 693 28.28 7.34 19.54
CA PRO A 693 27.73 7.80 20.82
C PRO A 693 28.55 8.90 21.52
N GLY A 694 27.90 10.03 21.79
CA GLY A 694 28.51 11.22 22.41
C GLY A 694 28.86 12.35 21.42
N VAL A 695 28.58 12.15 20.14
CA VAL A 695 28.55 13.21 19.11
C VAL A 695 27.12 13.66 18.86
N TYR A 696 26.94 14.94 18.56
CA TYR A 696 25.71 15.54 18.06
C TYR A 696 25.76 15.70 16.54
N THR A 697 24.69 15.29 15.85
CA THR A 697 24.52 15.46 14.41
C THR A 697 23.78 16.75 14.04
N GLY A 698 22.66 17.03 14.73
CA GLY A 698 21.81 18.21 14.59
C GLY A 698 21.04 18.25 13.27
N HIS A 699 19.83 17.67 13.24
CA HIS A 699 19.06 17.47 12.01
C HIS A 699 18.01 18.57 11.77
N ALA A 700 18.48 19.77 11.40
CA ALA A 700 17.61 20.81 10.83
C ALA A 700 17.55 20.72 9.28
N LEU A 701 16.96 19.66 8.74
CA LEU A 701 17.22 19.26 7.35
C LEU A 701 16.04 19.50 6.40
N GLY A 702 16.36 19.82 5.14
CA GLY A 702 15.37 20.17 4.12
C GLY A 702 14.65 18.96 3.55
N SER A 703 15.26 18.37 2.52
CA SER A 703 14.71 17.20 1.83
C SER A 703 15.75 16.14 1.49
N LEU A 704 15.42 14.91 1.86
CA LEU A 704 16.11 13.67 1.52
C LEU A 704 15.31 12.96 0.45
N LEU A 705 15.87 12.85 -0.75
CA LEU A 705 15.17 12.39 -1.95
C LEU A 705 15.86 11.14 -2.52
N GLN A 706 15.37 9.97 -2.08
CA GLN A 706 15.93 8.65 -2.38
C GLN A 706 15.08 7.79 -3.33
N ALA A 707 14.01 8.39 -3.89
CA ALA A 707 13.11 7.80 -4.87
C ALA A 707 13.80 6.92 -5.93
N GLY A 708 13.14 5.79 -6.24
CA GLY A 708 13.75 4.68 -6.98
C GLY A 708 14.05 4.93 -8.47
N SER A 709 14.48 3.86 -9.13
CA SER A 709 14.92 3.89 -10.53
C SER A 709 13.87 4.46 -11.49
N ASN A 710 14.20 5.56 -12.16
CA ASN A 710 13.34 6.31 -13.11
C ASN A 710 12.10 6.97 -12.49
N ALA A 711 12.00 7.04 -11.16
CA ALA A 711 10.99 7.87 -10.49
C ALA A 711 11.11 9.33 -10.96
N ARG A 712 9.97 9.98 -11.25
CA ARG A 712 9.92 11.41 -11.61
C ARG A 712 9.56 12.23 -10.39
N ILE A 713 10.42 13.17 -10.01
CA ILE A 713 10.23 14.07 -8.87
C ILE A 713 10.34 15.52 -9.38
N SER A 714 9.40 16.38 -9.01
CA SER A 714 9.39 17.79 -9.37
C SER A 714 9.23 18.67 -8.14
N ILE A 715 10.19 19.55 -7.90
CA ILE A 715 10.28 20.45 -6.76
C ILE A 715 10.26 21.87 -7.35
N LEU A 716 9.08 22.50 -7.36
CA LEU A 716 8.76 23.67 -8.18
C LEU A 716 8.31 24.88 -7.34
N ASN A 717 8.94 26.04 -7.49
CA ASN A 717 8.49 27.28 -6.83
C ASN A 717 8.34 27.18 -5.29
N ASN A 718 9.16 26.38 -4.60
CA ASN A 718 9.11 26.24 -3.14
C ASN A 718 10.04 27.24 -2.44
N LEU A 719 9.73 27.61 -1.19
CA LEU A 719 10.63 28.32 -0.29
C LEU A 719 11.29 27.32 0.66
N TYR A 720 12.59 27.07 0.49
CA TYR A 720 13.43 26.39 1.47
C TYR A 720 14.06 27.44 2.39
N ALA A 721 13.83 27.42 3.70
CA ALA A 721 14.30 28.50 4.59
C ALA A 721 14.71 28.05 6.00
N HIS A 722 15.83 28.56 6.53
CA HIS A 722 16.32 28.30 7.89
C HIS A 722 16.59 26.80 8.16
N LEU A 723 17.36 26.19 7.27
CA LEU A 723 17.67 24.76 7.25
C LEU A 723 19.18 24.55 7.14
N LYS A 724 19.76 23.76 8.04
CA LYS A 724 21.20 23.52 8.14
C LYS A 724 21.82 22.95 6.86
N GLY A 725 21.12 22.04 6.19
CA GLY A 725 21.58 21.40 4.96
C GLY A 725 20.57 20.41 4.39
N ARG A 726 20.95 19.73 3.30
CA ARG A 726 20.06 18.90 2.47
C ARG A 726 18.95 19.73 1.79
N LEU A 727 19.32 20.82 1.12
CA LEU A 727 18.45 21.68 0.30
C LEU A 727 18.78 21.55 -1.21
N PRO A 728 18.56 20.40 -1.88
CA PRO A 728 18.14 19.07 -1.40
C PRO A 728 19.34 18.15 -1.07
N ARG A 729 19.12 16.96 -0.50
CA ARG A 729 20.02 15.79 -0.65
C ARG A 729 19.40 14.81 -1.64
N VAL A 730 20.12 14.48 -2.71
CA VAL A 730 19.64 13.61 -3.79
C VAL A 730 20.50 12.36 -3.98
N GLY A 731 19.85 11.21 -4.13
CA GLY A 731 20.51 9.94 -4.44
C GLY A 731 19.69 8.76 -3.94
N SER A 732 19.44 7.77 -4.80
CA SER A 732 18.69 6.56 -4.44
C SER A 732 19.60 5.43 -3.99
N GLU A 733 19.10 4.56 -3.11
CA GLU A 733 19.78 3.32 -2.73
C GLU A 733 19.45 2.14 -3.66
N VAL A 734 18.53 2.31 -4.63
CA VAL A 734 18.11 1.23 -5.55
C VAL A 734 18.26 1.54 -7.04
N GLY A 735 19.07 0.72 -7.71
CA GLY A 735 19.22 0.69 -9.17
C GLY A 735 19.85 1.96 -9.75
N THR A 736 19.13 2.65 -10.65
CA THR A 736 19.63 3.84 -11.37
C THR A 736 19.26 5.16 -10.70
N GLY A 737 18.37 5.17 -9.70
CA GLY A 737 17.84 6.37 -9.07
C GLY A 737 16.88 7.22 -9.93
N ALA A 738 16.38 8.28 -9.30
CA ALA A 738 15.33 9.15 -9.81
C ALA A 738 15.79 10.21 -10.84
N LEU A 739 14.82 10.68 -11.61
CA LEU A 739 14.85 11.91 -12.41
C LEU A 739 14.19 13.03 -11.59
N ASN A 740 14.98 14.01 -11.16
CA ASN A 740 14.54 15.12 -10.30
C ASN A 740 14.57 16.46 -11.06
N ASP A 741 13.62 17.36 -10.82
CA ASP A 741 13.63 18.74 -11.32
C ASP A 741 13.45 19.74 -10.18
N PHE A 742 14.51 20.50 -9.89
CA PHE A 742 14.49 21.62 -8.95
C PHE A 742 14.43 22.90 -9.78
N ARG A 743 13.25 23.53 -9.81
CA ARG A 743 12.97 24.63 -10.73
C ARG A 743 12.27 25.79 -10.03
N ASN A 744 12.83 26.98 -10.18
CA ASN A 744 12.31 28.23 -9.62
C ASN A 744 12.11 28.27 -8.09
N ASN A 745 12.77 27.39 -7.33
CA ASN A 745 12.73 27.43 -5.86
C ASN A 745 13.60 28.58 -5.33
N VAL A 746 13.26 29.08 -4.14
CA VAL A 746 14.10 29.97 -3.34
C VAL A 746 14.72 29.16 -2.21
N PHE A 747 16.04 29.25 -2.09
CA PHE A 747 16.81 28.63 -1.01
C PHE A 747 17.40 29.73 -0.14
N TYR A 748 17.04 29.73 1.15
CA TYR A 748 17.41 30.76 2.12
C TYR A 748 18.04 30.17 3.39
N ASN A 749 19.13 30.79 3.83
CA ASN A 749 19.76 30.61 5.13
C ASN A 749 20.10 29.15 5.51
N TRP A 750 21.26 28.66 5.04
CA TRP A 750 21.83 27.33 5.31
C TRP A 750 23.24 27.40 5.91
N PHE A 751 23.81 26.26 6.33
CA PHE A 751 25.22 26.15 6.72
C PHE A 751 26.06 25.44 5.65
N GLY A 752 27.30 25.90 5.45
CA GLY A 752 28.25 25.26 4.55
C GLY A 752 27.81 25.24 3.07
N THR A 753 27.09 24.17 2.69
CA THR A 753 26.55 23.95 1.34
C THR A 753 25.04 23.67 1.41
N ALA A 754 24.24 24.31 0.56
CA ALA A 754 22.78 24.13 0.57
C ALA A 754 22.40 22.68 0.23
N GLY A 755 22.69 22.25 -1.00
CA GLY A 755 22.37 20.92 -1.51
C GLY A 755 23.56 19.97 -1.62
N SER A 756 23.28 18.68 -1.71
CA SER A 756 24.30 17.65 -1.92
C SER A 756 23.80 16.44 -2.73
N GLY A 757 24.71 15.87 -3.52
CA GLY A 757 24.57 14.53 -4.05
C GLY A 757 25.08 13.53 -3.02
N ALA A 758 24.36 12.43 -2.82
CA ALA A 758 24.74 11.40 -1.86
C ALA A 758 25.91 10.53 -2.38
N SER A 759 26.71 9.99 -1.46
CA SER A 759 27.92 9.24 -1.81
C SER A 759 27.56 7.88 -2.40
N GLY A 760 28.00 7.61 -3.64
CA GLY A 760 27.75 6.36 -4.38
C GLY A 760 26.31 6.18 -4.89
N GLN A 761 25.32 6.85 -4.29
CA GLN A 761 23.90 6.79 -4.64
C GLN A 761 23.63 7.58 -5.94
N PRO A 762 23.10 6.96 -7.02
CA PRO A 762 22.88 7.65 -8.29
C PRO A 762 21.65 8.58 -8.25
N SER A 763 21.73 9.67 -9.02
CA SER A 763 20.61 10.57 -9.31
C SER A 763 20.81 11.36 -10.60
N PHE A 764 19.71 11.70 -11.27
CA PHE A 764 19.67 12.53 -12.46
C PHE A 764 18.85 13.78 -12.16
N ASN A 765 19.44 14.97 -12.23
CA ASN A 765 18.81 16.19 -11.69
C ASN A 765 18.75 17.31 -12.74
N ASN A 766 17.76 18.17 -12.65
CA ASN A 766 17.78 19.50 -13.24
C ASN A 766 17.84 20.52 -12.09
N PHE A 767 18.71 21.52 -12.21
CA PHE A 767 18.68 22.72 -11.38
C PHE A 767 18.49 23.91 -12.34
N ILE A 768 17.25 24.40 -12.45
CA ILE A 768 16.84 25.39 -13.44
C ILE A 768 16.29 26.63 -12.75
N ASN A 769 16.92 27.79 -12.97
CA ASN A 769 16.41 29.10 -12.56
C ASN A 769 16.00 29.20 -11.08
N ASN A 770 16.68 28.50 -10.17
CA ASN A 770 16.50 28.65 -8.73
C ASN A 770 17.27 29.87 -8.20
N PHE A 771 16.90 30.33 -7.00
CA PHE A 771 17.50 31.49 -6.34
C PHE A 771 18.13 31.08 -4.99
N TYR A 772 19.38 31.50 -4.75
CA TYR A 772 20.14 31.16 -3.54
C TYR A 772 20.51 32.42 -2.75
N LEU A 773 19.91 32.62 -1.58
CA LEU A 773 20.13 33.77 -0.71
C LEU A 773 20.83 33.33 0.58
N ALA A 774 22.12 33.66 0.72
CA ALA A 774 22.92 33.28 1.87
C ALA A 774 22.48 34.07 3.12
N GLY A 775 21.70 33.48 4.03
CA GLY A 775 21.22 34.15 5.24
C GLY A 775 22.30 34.42 6.31
N PRO A 776 21.93 34.94 7.48
CA PRO A 776 22.89 35.24 8.56
C PRO A 776 23.50 33.98 9.19
N GLY A 777 22.83 32.83 9.07
CA GLY A 777 23.17 31.56 9.71
C GLY A 777 22.26 31.28 10.89
N GLY A 778 22.85 30.96 12.04
CA GLY A 778 22.14 30.61 13.25
C GLY A 778 22.96 29.75 14.20
N ASP A 779 22.29 28.92 14.99
CA ASP A 779 22.97 28.02 15.92
C ASP A 779 23.29 26.70 15.21
N ASP A 780 24.55 26.23 15.29
CA ASP A 780 24.94 24.90 14.81
C ASP A 780 25.17 23.92 15.96
N VAL A 781 24.56 22.76 15.85
CA VAL A 781 24.74 21.63 16.75
C VAL A 781 25.44 20.52 15.99
N SER A 782 26.76 20.47 16.11
CA SER A 782 27.60 19.48 15.44
C SER A 782 28.84 19.16 16.29
N GLY A 783 29.27 17.90 16.28
CA GLY A 783 30.37 17.48 17.15
C GLY A 783 29.93 17.39 18.62
N THR A 784 30.79 17.78 19.57
CA THR A 784 30.51 17.58 21.01
C THR A 784 29.88 18.78 21.72
N ASN A 785 29.54 19.86 21.01
CA ASN A 785 29.02 21.11 21.59
C ASN A 785 27.94 21.77 20.70
N ILE A 786 27.17 22.68 21.30
CA ILE A 786 26.29 23.62 20.59
C ILE A 786 27.06 24.93 20.36
N THR A 787 27.08 25.43 19.13
CA THR A 787 27.74 26.69 18.74
C THR A 787 26.69 27.70 18.28
N THR A 788 26.41 28.72 19.09
CA THR A 788 25.45 29.78 18.75
C THR A 788 26.09 30.82 17.81
N GLY A 789 25.30 31.35 16.88
CA GLY A 789 25.75 32.42 15.96
C GLY A 789 26.77 32.01 14.89
N ASN A 790 26.75 30.75 14.45
CA ASN A 790 27.48 30.30 13.26
C ASN A 790 26.98 31.04 12.01
N SER A 791 27.90 31.38 11.09
CA SER A 791 27.59 32.15 9.88
C SER A 791 26.90 31.32 8.80
N GLY A 792 25.93 31.92 8.11
CA GLY A 792 25.26 31.32 6.97
C GLY A 792 26.23 31.07 5.81
N GLY A 793 26.17 29.86 5.25
CA GLY A 793 27.05 29.36 4.20
C GLY A 793 26.80 29.99 2.83
N THR A 794 27.73 29.75 1.91
CA THR A 794 27.70 30.26 0.53
C THR A 794 27.93 29.19 -0.53
N GLY A 795 28.25 27.95 -0.13
CA GLY A 795 28.28 26.82 -1.05
C GLY A 795 26.87 26.44 -1.50
N ILE A 796 26.70 26.07 -2.77
CA ILE A 796 25.38 25.78 -3.33
C ILE A 796 25.14 24.28 -3.49
N PHE A 797 26.04 23.55 -4.16
CA PHE A 797 25.86 22.11 -4.33
C PHE A 797 27.17 21.31 -4.26
N SER A 798 27.16 20.21 -3.50
CA SER A 798 28.30 19.29 -3.38
C SER A 798 27.94 17.87 -3.85
N GLY A 799 28.42 17.47 -5.03
CA GLY A 799 28.31 16.09 -5.51
C GLY A 799 29.31 15.17 -4.82
N ALA A 800 28.90 14.47 -3.75
CA ALA A 800 29.80 13.58 -2.99
C ALA A 800 30.38 12.43 -3.83
N SER A 801 29.73 12.07 -4.94
CA SER A 801 30.33 11.30 -6.03
C SER A 801 29.92 11.86 -7.38
N SER A 802 30.89 12.42 -8.11
CA SER A 802 30.66 13.16 -9.35
C SER A 802 30.15 12.30 -10.50
N SER A 803 30.38 10.98 -10.51
CA SER A 803 29.90 10.06 -11.55
C SER A 803 28.49 9.51 -11.30
N ALA A 804 28.07 9.46 -10.04
CA ALA A 804 26.77 8.97 -9.59
C ALA A 804 25.71 10.10 -9.60
N THR A 805 26.06 11.28 -9.07
CA THR A 805 25.19 12.46 -9.12
C THR A 805 25.41 13.24 -10.42
N ARG A 806 24.39 13.31 -11.26
CA ARG A 806 24.40 13.98 -12.56
C ARG A 806 23.41 15.13 -12.56
N ALA A 807 23.73 16.25 -13.20
CA ALA A 807 22.71 17.28 -13.42
C ALA A 807 22.88 18.13 -14.67
N TYR A 808 21.74 18.55 -15.22
CA TYR A 808 21.64 19.76 -16.04
C TYR A 808 21.49 20.97 -15.10
N VAL A 809 22.23 22.05 -15.37
CA VAL A 809 22.27 23.25 -14.53
C VAL A 809 22.16 24.46 -15.46
N SER A 810 21.20 25.35 -15.22
CA SER A 810 21.02 26.55 -16.07
C SER A 810 20.25 27.67 -15.38
N GLY A 811 20.80 28.89 -15.45
CA GLY A 811 20.15 30.15 -15.13
C GLY A 811 19.86 30.37 -13.65
N ASN A 812 20.47 29.57 -12.76
CA ASN A 812 20.34 29.76 -11.32
C ASN A 812 21.10 31.02 -10.90
N LEU A 813 20.56 31.75 -9.92
CA LEU A 813 21.15 32.98 -9.40
C LEU A 813 21.42 32.88 -7.91
N LYS A 814 22.39 33.66 -7.43
CA LYS A 814 22.71 33.80 -6.02
C LYS A 814 22.86 35.27 -5.62
N ASP A 815 22.30 35.60 -4.46
CA ASP A 815 22.71 36.77 -3.69
C ASP A 815 23.77 36.32 -2.66
N THR A 816 24.95 36.94 -2.77
CA THR A 816 26.07 36.78 -1.83
C THR A 816 26.36 38.03 -0.99
N ASN A 817 25.71 39.16 -1.27
CA ASN A 817 25.85 40.40 -0.50
C ASN A 817 24.82 40.49 0.65
N LYS A 818 23.72 39.73 0.55
CA LYS A 818 22.63 39.57 1.54
C LYS A 818 21.67 40.76 1.64
N ASP A 819 21.51 41.53 0.56
CA ASP A 819 20.56 42.65 0.44
C ASP A 819 19.14 42.21 0.02
N GLY A 820 19.00 40.98 -0.51
CA GLY A 820 17.70 40.42 -0.92
C GLY A 820 17.15 40.97 -2.25
N ASP A 821 17.92 41.77 -3.00
CA ASP A 821 17.52 42.27 -4.31
C ASP A 821 17.79 41.23 -5.41
N PRO A 822 16.77 40.60 -6.02
CA PRO A 822 16.97 39.61 -7.08
C PRO A 822 17.60 40.20 -8.35
N ASN A 823 17.63 41.53 -8.50
CA ASN A 823 18.24 42.23 -9.62
C ASN A 823 19.76 42.45 -9.46
N ASN A 824 20.32 42.27 -8.25
CA ASN A 824 21.72 42.55 -7.90
C ASN A 824 22.57 41.27 -7.72
N THR A 825 22.31 40.25 -8.55
CA THR A 825 22.74 38.87 -8.31
C THR A 825 23.89 38.38 -9.21
N ALA A 826 24.57 37.33 -8.77
CA ALA A 826 25.55 36.58 -9.55
C ALA A 826 24.94 35.25 -10.05
N SER A 827 25.54 34.64 -11.08
CA SER A 827 25.17 33.27 -11.47
C SER A 827 25.63 32.25 -10.41
N ALA A 828 24.76 31.27 -10.15
CA ALA A 828 25.01 30.12 -9.27
C ALA A 828 25.44 28.86 -10.05
N ASP A 829 25.36 28.87 -11.39
CA ASP A 829 25.56 27.64 -12.20
C ASP A 829 26.99 27.07 -12.07
N GLY A 830 27.98 27.93 -11.81
CA GLY A 830 29.39 27.52 -11.61
C GLY A 830 29.68 26.84 -10.27
N ASP A 831 28.80 27.00 -9.28
CA ASP A 831 28.95 26.40 -7.95
C ASP A 831 28.60 24.89 -7.92
N TYR A 832 28.10 24.36 -9.05
CA TYR A 832 27.84 22.94 -9.29
C TYR A 832 29.06 22.18 -9.86
N SER A 833 30.27 22.71 -9.72
CA SER A 833 31.49 22.15 -10.34
C SER A 833 31.93 20.76 -9.82
N SER A 834 31.23 20.17 -8.85
CA SER A 834 31.50 18.87 -8.23
C SER A 834 30.69 17.69 -8.80
N ILE A 835 29.74 17.92 -9.71
CA ILE A 835 28.86 16.88 -10.30
C ILE A 835 29.19 16.58 -11.77
N SER A 836 28.67 15.47 -12.32
CA SER A 836 28.68 15.23 -13.77
C SER A 836 27.63 16.09 -14.47
N SER A 837 28.07 17.25 -14.96
CA SER A 837 27.28 18.18 -15.75
C SER A 837 26.74 17.56 -17.04
N GLN A 838 25.52 17.91 -17.42
CA GLN A 838 24.82 17.42 -18.61
C GLN A 838 24.48 18.57 -19.57
N SER A 839 24.41 18.30 -20.87
CA SER A 839 24.17 19.34 -21.90
C SER A 839 22.70 19.67 -22.16
N ALA A 840 21.77 18.86 -21.66
CA ALA A 840 20.32 19.04 -21.80
C ALA A 840 19.58 18.51 -20.56
N ALA A 841 18.42 19.08 -20.27
CA ALA A 841 17.56 18.73 -19.15
C ALA A 841 16.92 17.34 -19.31
N TYR A 842 16.74 16.65 -18.18
CA TYR A 842 15.97 15.42 -18.08
C TYR A 842 14.47 15.74 -18.16
N SER A 843 13.73 14.97 -18.96
CA SER A 843 12.29 15.15 -19.12
C SER A 843 11.50 14.48 -18.01
N VAL A 844 11.02 15.28 -17.05
CA VAL A 844 10.14 14.85 -15.94
C VAL A 844 8.74 15.46 -15.98
N ASN A 845 8.30 15.86 -17.19
CA ASN A 845 7.07 16.65 -17.44
C ASN A 845 7.22 18.13 -17.05
N LEU A 846 8.26 18.81 -17.56
CA LEU A 846 8.49 20.24 -17.33
C LEU A 846 7.39 21.12 -17.97
N GLY A 847 6.52 21.74 -17.17
CA GLY A 847 5.62 22.80 -17.60
C GLY A 847 6.24 24.19 -17.42
N VAL A 848 5.66 25.08 -16.60
CA VAL A 848 5.99 26.52 -16.68
C VAL A 848 7.35 26.84 -16.07
N THR A 849 8.34 27.16 -16.90
CA THR A 849 9.67 27.60 -16.44
C THR A 849 9.74 29.12 -16.38
N LEU A 850 10.15 29.70 -15.25
CA LEU A 850 10.27 31.15 -15.06
C LEU A 850 11.74 31.58 -15.03
N SER A 851 12.02 32.88 -15.14
CA SER A 851 13.36 33.41 -14.81
C SER A 851 13.59 33.32 -13.29
N ALA A 852 14.84 33.23 -12.82
CA ALA A 852 15.12 33.12 -11.38
C ALA A 852 14.60 34.33 -10.56
N PRO A 853 14.70 35.60 -11.02
CA PRO A 853 14.06 36.73 -10.34
C PRO A 853 12.53 36.64 -10.31
N THR A 854 11.89 36.21 -11.40
CA THR A 854 10.42 36.01 -11.44
C THR A 854 9.99 34.87 -10.50
N GLY A 855 10.77 33.79 -10.45
CA GLY A 855 10.59 32.70 -9.50
C GLY A 855 10.66 33.22 -8.07
N PHE A 856 11.72 33.92 -7.70
CA PHE A 856 11.90 34.52 -6.36
C PHE A 856 10.68 35.34 -5.91
N THR A 857 10.21 36.29 -6.74
CA THR A 857 9.00 37.06 -6.42
C THR A 857 7.75 36.18 -6.26
N ASN A 858 7.52 35.22 -7.17
CA ASN A 858 6.34 34.36 -7.13
C ASN A 858 6.35 33.41 -5.92
N VAL A 859 7.52 32.87 -5.54
CA VAL A 859 7.66 32.05 -4.33
C VAL A 859 7.30 32.85 -3.08
N LEU A 860 7.87 34.04 -2.92
CA LEU A 860 7.64 34.86 -1.73
C LEU A 860 6.20 35.43 -1.65
N HIS A 861 5.50 35.57 -2.77
CA HIS A 861 4.10 35.97 -2.75
C HIS A 861 3.17 34.78 -2.44
N TYR A 862 3.36 33.65 -3.14
CA TYR A 862 2.36 32.59 -3.24
C TYR A 862 2.68 31.31 -2.48
N ALA A 863 3.93 31.00 -2.13
CA ALA A 863 4.24 29.74 -1.44
C ALA A 863 3.67 29.69 0.00
N GLY A 864 3.24 28.51 0.46
CA GLY A 864 2.80 28.24 1.84
C GLY A 864 1.29 28.00 2.04
N ALA A 865 0.93 27.46 3.20
CA ALA A 865 -0.37 26.85 3.51
C ALA A 865 -1.56 27.81 3.50
N ARG A 866 -1.36 29.12 3.71
CA ARG A 866 -2.44 30.13 3.81
C ARG A 866 -2.19 31.39 2.98
N TRP A 867 -1.48 31.24 1.87
CA TRP A 867 -1.00 32.36 1.06
C TRP A 867 -2.09 33.35 0.61
N TRP A 868 -3.33 32.89 0.33
CA TRP A 868 -4.42 33.72 -0.19
C TRP A 868 -5.05 34.64 0.87
N ALA A 869 -4.81 34.34 2.16
CA ALA A 869 -5.31 35.11 3.28
C ALA A 869 -4.29 36.16 3.79
N ARG A 870 -3.11 36.27 3.15
CA ARG A 870 -2.09 37.26 3.49
C ARG A 870 -2.53 38.70 3.15
N PRO A 871 -2.04 39.73 3.88
CA PRO A 871 -2.30 41.13 3.54
C PRO A 871 -1.83 41.47 2.11
N TYR A 872 -2.72 42.01 1.27
CA TYR A 872 -2.40 42.36 -0.12
C TYR A 872 -1.23 43.37 -0.25
N ASP A 873 -1.10 44.31 0.69
CA ASP A 873 0.03 45.25 0.73
C ASP A 873 1.38 44.54 0.89
N PHE A 874 1.42 43.37 1.55
CA PHE A 874 2.64 42.56 1.63
C PHE A 874 3.03 41.99 0.26
N MET A 875 2.04 41.60 -0.57
CA MET A 875 2.23 41.16 -1.97
C MET A 875 2.68 42.32 -2.89
N LEU A 876 2.75 43.56 -2.38
CA LEU A 876 3.35 44.72 -3.05
C LEU A 876 4.71 45.10 -2.46
N GLY A 877 5.32 44.22 -1.65
CA GLY A 877 6.64 44.42 -1.03
C GLY A 877 6.63 45.20 0.29
N ASN A 878 5.48 45.55 0.85
CA ASN A 878 5.41 46.21 2.16
C ASN A 878 5.61 45.18 3.29
N THR A 879 6.87 44.88 3.63
CA THR A 879 7.23 43.96 4.72
C THR A 879 6.70 44.38 6.11
N ASN A 880 6.20 45.61 6.26
CA ASN A 880 5.54 46.09 7.49
C ASN A 880 4.04 45.78 7.55
N ALA A 881 3.42 45.25 6.48
CA ALA A 881 2.02 44.85 6.49
C ALA A 881 1.76 43.57 7.33
N ILE A 882 2.79 42.73 7.53
CA ILE A 882 2.76 41.58 8.45
C ILE A 882 3.01 42.07 9.88
N THR A 883 2.06 41.79 10.78
CA THR A 883 2.15 42.11 12.22
C THR A 883 2.62 40.90 13.04
N THR A 884 3.15 41.14 14.23
CA THR A 884 3.59 40.09 15.16
C THR A 884 2.45 39.33 15.86
N ASN A 885 1.19 39.74 15.66
CA ASN A 885 0.05 39.15 16.36
C ASN A 885 -0.48 37.87 15.69
N ASP A 886 -0.01 37.59 14.47
CA ASP A 886 -0.61 36.63 13.53
C ASP A 886 0.17 35.31 13.39
N ILE A 887 1.28 35.18 14.14
CA ILE A 887 2.30 34.11 14.03
C ILE A 887 1.71 32.68 14.02
N ALA A 888 0.71 32.39 14.86
CA ALA A 888 0.08 31.07 14.93
C ALA A 888 -0.80 30.72 13.72
N ALA A 889 -1.33 31.73 13.02
CA ALA A 889 -2.16 31.55 11.84
C ALA A 889 -1.34 31.62 10.54
N TYR A 890 -0.14 32.23 10.57
CA TYR A 890 0.68 32.52 9.39
C TYR A 890 2.19 32.39 9.67
N VAL A 891 2.66 31.22 10.11
CA VAL A 891 4.12 30.95 10.27
C VAL A 891 4.90 31.21 8.97
N ASP A 892 4.28 30.99 7.80
CA ASP A 892 4.85 31.37 6.50
C ASP A 892 5.17 32.86 6.39
N GLU A 893 4.30 33.75 6.88
CA GLU A 893 4.47 35.20 6.73
C GLU A 893 5.76 35.65 7.41
N ARG A 894 6.06 35.08 8.59
CA ARG A 894 7.34 35.34 9.27
C ARG A 894 8.52 34.82 8.44
N LEU A 895 8.48 33.58 7.95
CA LEU A 895 9.58 32.97 7.18
C LEU A 895 9.86 33.70 5.86
N ILE A 896 8.81 34.13 5.15
CA ILE A 896 8.89 34.92 3.93
C ILE A 896 9.42 36.33 4.24
N LYS A 897 8.96 36.96 5.33
CA LYS A 897 9.48 38.25 5.79
C LYS A 897 10.96 38.18 6.16
N GLU A 898 11.38 37.16 6.90
CA GLU A 898 12.78 36.89 7.25
C GLU A 898 13.64 36.70 5.99
N THR A 899 13.11 35.99 4.99
CA THR A 899 13.75 35.85 3.66
C THR A 899 13.88 37.19 2.93
N PHE A 900 12.81 38.01 2.88
CA PHE A 900 12.84 39.35 2.27
C PHE A 900 13.81 40.31 2.94
N THR A 901 13.97 40.27 4.27
CA THR A 901 14.82 41.22 5.00
C THR A 901 16.23 40.70 5.33
N GLY A 902 16.58 39.47 4.91
CA GLY A 902 17.88 38.86 5.20
C GLY A 902 18.09 38.55 6.69
N THR A 903 17.01 38.29 7.44
CA THR A 903 17.01 38.12 8.91
C THR A 903 16.55 36.73 9.36
N GLY A 904 16.28 36.56 10.66
CA GLY A 904 15.96 35.25 11.26
C GLY A 904 17.21 34.39 11.47
N LYS A 905 17.04 33.13 11.88
CA LYS A 905 18.16 32.19 12.04
C LYS A 905 17.75 30.73 11.93
N ILE A 906 18.72 29.84 11.68
CA ILE A 906 18.60 28.41 12.03
C ILE A 906 18.60 28.33 13.56
N MET A 907 17.63 27.62 14.14
CA MET A 907 17.44 27.56 15.59
C MET A 907 17.88 26.22 16.17
N ALA A 908 18.80 26.28 17.14
CA ALA A 908 19.02 25.21 18.09
C ALA A 908 18.41 25.63 19.42
N TRP A 909 17.39 24.89 19.88
CA TRP A 909 16.79 25.00 21.21
C TRP A 909 16.09 26.32 21.58
N ALA A 910 16.44 27.45 20.97
CA ALA A 910 16.03 28.81 21.37
C ALA A 910 14.51 29.12 21.24
N ASP A 911 13.69 28.15 20.85
CA ASP A 911 12.23 28.22 20.92
C ASP A 911 11.68 27.14 21.89
N ASP A 912 12.42 26.89 22.98
CA ASP A 912 12.12 25.89 24.01
C ASP A 912 10.70 26.09 24.54
N PRO A 913 9.79 25.13 24.30
CA PRO A 913 8.38 25.32 24.59
C PRO A 913 8.10 25.35 26.10
N PHE A 914 9.01 24.79 26.92
CA PHE A 914 8.94 24.75 28.37
C PHE A 914 9.64 25.94 29.02
N ASN A 915 10.54 26.64 28.30
CA ASN A 915 11.09 27.90 28.77
C ASN A 915 9.99 28.99 28.79
N SER A 916 9.49 29.28 30.00
CA SER A 916 8.47 30.31 30.26
C SER A 916 8.98 31.75 30.18
N SER A 917 10.24 31.97 29.75
CA SER A 917 10.75 33.31 29.48
C SER A 917 9.94 34.00 28.37
N ALA A 918 9.80 35.33 28.46
CA ALA A 918 8.96 36.12 27.56
C ALA A 918 9.54 36.33 26.14
N GLY A 919 10.53 35.52 25.74
CA GLY A 919 11.22 35.62 24.44
C GLY A 919 11.51 34.29 23.74
N GLU A 920 11.28 33.13 24.38
CA GLU A 920 11.55 31.80 23.82
C GLU A 920 10.30 30.92 23.89
N GLY A 921 10.08 30.05 22.89
CA GLY A 921 8.95 29.10 22.83
C GLY A 921 7.63 29.73 22.39
N ILE A 922 7.66 30.94 21.83
CA ILE A 922 6.45 31.73 21.58
C ILE A 922 5.66 31.16 20.41
N GLU A 923 6.30 30.91 19.27
CA GLU A 923 5.61 30.42 18.07
C GLU A 923 4.98 29.04 18.31
N TRP A 924 5.75 28.12 18.89
CA TRP A 924 5.24 26.81 19.29
C TRP A 924 4.02 26.90 20.22
N ARG A 925 4.08 27.68 21.30
CA ARG A 925 2.96 27.82 22.25
C ARG A 925 1.75 28.50 21.61
N SER A 926 1.96 29.46 20.70
CA SER A 926 0.87 30.12 19.97
C SER A 926 0.18 29.18 18.97
N LEU A 927 0.93 28.31 18.28
CA LEU A 927 0.36 27.20 17.48
C LEU A 927 -0.44 26.25 18.37
N LEU A 928 0.15 25.77 19.48
CA LEU A 928 -0.41 24.77 20.39
C LEU A 928 -1.72 25.25 21.08
N ALA A 929 -1.90 26.56 21.20
CA ALA A 929 -3.12 27.20 21.71
C ALA A 929 -4.33 27.09 20.75
N LEU A 930 -4.13 26.69 19.49
CA LEU A 930 -5.21 26.49 18.50
C LEU A 930 -5.77 25.05 18.51
N ARG A 931 -5.48 24.24 19.52
CA ARG A 931 -6.17 22.94 19.76
C ARG A 931 -7.62 23.16 20.19
N ALA A 932 -8.41 22.08 20.21
CA ALA A 932 -9.75 22.10 20.80
C ALA A 932 -9.68 22.40 22.31
N ASP A 933 -10.67 23.14 22.83
CA ASP A 933 -10.77 23.46 24.26
C ASP A 933 -10.88 22.19 25.12
N SER A 934 -10.16 22.16 26.25
CA SER A 934 -10.02 20.97 27.09
C SER A 934 -11.25 20.63 27.95
N ASN A 935 -12.23 21.53 28.03
CA ASN A 935 -13.44 21.41 28.85
C ASN A 935 -14.69 21.20 27.97
N THR A 936 -14.77 21.88 26.83
CA THR A 936 -15.92 21.83 25.91
C THR A 936 -15.69 20.94 24.68
N TYR A 937 -14.43 20.63 24.34
CA TYR A 937 -14.00 19.96 23.10
C TYR A 937 -14.36 20.71 21.80
N SER A 938 -14.74 21.99 21.88
CA SER A 938 -14.97 22.81 20.68
C SER A 938 -13.65 23.19 20.00
N ALA A 939 -13.60 23.13 18.67
CA ALA A 939 -12.52 23.73 17.90
C ALA A 939 -12.54 25.28 18.05
N PRO A 940 -11.41 25.99 17.89
CA PRO A 940 -11.39 27.45 17.92
C PRO A 940 -12.03 28.07 16.66
N PHE A 941 -12.03 27.35 15.52
CA PHE A 941 -12.70 27.78 14.29
C PHE A 941 -13.71 26.72 13.86
N ASN A 942 -14.96 27.10 13.62
CA ASN A 942 -16.07 26.23 13.23
C ASN A 942 -16.94 26.94 12.19
N ARG A 943 -17.49 26.22 11.21
CA ARG A 943 -18.49 26.75 10.27
C ARG A 943 -19.89 26.84 10.91
N PRO A 944 -20.80 27.71 10.39
CA PRO A 944 -22.21 27.67 10.73
C PRO A 944 -22.87 26.33 10.38
N ALA A 945 -23.87 25.91 11.15
CA ALA A 945 -24.61 24.65 10.92
C ALA A 945 -25.60 24.68 9.74
N ASN A 946 -25.57 25.73 8.93
CA ASN A 946 -26.39 25.96 7.73
C ASN A 946 -25.51 26.55 6.60
N TRP A 947 -24.24 26.15 6.57
CA TRP A 947 -23.24 26.61 5.61
C TRP A 947 -23.30 25.84 4.28
N ASP A 948 -23.65 24.57 4.37
CA ASP A 948 -23.88 23.57 3.33
C ASP A 948 -25.10 22.77 3.81
N THR A 949 -26.16 22.74 3.02
CA THR A 949 -27.48 22.23 3.43
C THR A 949 -27.69 20.73 3.13
N ASP A 950 -26.93 20.12 2.21
CA ASP A 950 -27.07 18.69 1.86
C ASP A 950 -25.83 17.81 2.11
N GLY A 951 -24.69 18.43 2.43
CA GLY A 951 -23.48 17.78 2.94
C GLY A 951 -22.51 17.33 1.85
N ASP A 952 -22.41 18.08 0.76
CA ASP A 952 -21.59 17.74 -0.41
C ASP A 952 -20.23 18.47 -0.47
N GLY A 953 -19.98 19.40 0.45
CA GLY A 953 -18.72 20.12 0.60
C GLY A 953 -18.69 21.50 -0.06
N MET A 954 -19.73 21.89 -0.79
CA MET A 954 -19.92 23.24 -1.35
C MET A 954 -20.92 24.04 -0.51
N PRO A 955 -20.77 25.38 -0.39
CA PRO A 955 -21.73 26.19 0.34
C PRO A 955 -22.92 26.63 -0.51
N ASP A 956 -24.09 26.69 0.13
CA ASP A 956 -25.36 27.20 -0.44
C ASP A 956 -25.17 28.52 -1.23
N SER A 957 -24.31 29.40 -0.72
CA SER A 957 -24.06 30.72 -1.32
C SER A 957 -23.22 30.70 -2.60
N TRP A 958 -22.31 29.72 -2.74
CA TRP A 958 -21.49 29.57 -3.96
C TRP A 958 -22.29 28.86 -5.03
N GLU A 959 -23.01 27.79 -4.65
CA GLU A 959 -23.97 27.11 -5.52
C GLU A 959 -24.96 28.06 -6.19
N LEU A 960 -25.57 28.97 -5.41
CA LEU A 960 -26.54 29.94 -5.93
C LEU A 960 -25.92 30.98 -6.88
N GLU A 961 -24.62 31.29 -6.77
CA GLU A 961 -23.89 32.13 -7.76
C GLU A 961 -23.57 31.36 -9.05
N HIS A 962 -23.52 30.01 -8.96
CA HIS A 962 -23.32 29.07 -10.07
C HIS A 962 -24.64 28.43 -10.58
N GLY A 963 -25.80 28.87 -10.09
CA GLY A 963 -27.10 28.38 -10.54
C GLY A 963 -27.43 26.93 -10.17
N LEU A 964 -26.69 26.37 -9.20
CA LEU A 964 -26.92 25.05 -8.60
C LEU A 964 -28.06 25.11 -7.57
N ASN A 965 -28.32 24.01 -6.85
CA ASN A 965 -29.47 23.89 -5.95
C ASN A 965 -29.06 23.27 -4.61
N PRO A 966 -28.97 24.06 -3.51
CA PRO A 966 -28.49 23.64 -2.17
C PRO A 966 -29.35 22.64 -1.38
N ASN A 967 -29.89 21.64 -2.08
CA ASN A 967 -30.76 20.58 -1.57
C ASN A 967 -30.57 19.27 -2.38
N VAL A 968 -29.56 19.20 -3.25
CA VAL A 968 -29.28 18.13 -4.22
C VAL A 968 -27.77 18.00 -4.40
N ALA A 969 -27.11 17.35 -3.43
CA ALA A 969 -25.67 17.03 -3.46
C ALA A 969 -25.16 16.67 -4.86
N ASN A 970 -24.45 17.60 -5.48
CA ASN A 970 -23.96 17.55 -6.85
C ASN A 970 -22.45 17.81 -6.96
N ASN A 971 -21.69 17.66 -5.88
CA ASN A 971 -20.22 17.71 -5.79
C ASN A 971 -19.44 16.95 -6.91
N ASN A 972 -20.09 15.96 -7.53
CA ASN A 972 -19.58 15.09 -8.61
C ASN A 972 -20.26 15.35 -9.97
N GLY A 973 -21.07 16.41 -10.08
CA GLY A 973 -21.51 17.00 -11.34
C GLY A 973 -20.37 17.76 -12.01
N ASP A 974 -20.67 18.33 -13.17
CA ASP A 974 -19.77 19.11 -14.02
C ASP A 974 -20.65 20.13 -14.75
N PHE A 975 -20.90 21.28 -14.11
CA PHE A 975 -21.94 22.22 -14.54
C PHE A 975 -21.60 22.95 -15.85
N ASP A 976 -20.31 23.10 -16.17
CA ASP A 976 -19.87 23.75 -17.42
C ASP A 976 -19.31 22.78 -18.47
N ASN A 977 -19.13 21.49 -18.14
CA ASN A 977 -18.67 20.44 -19.06
C ASN A 977 -17.24 20.73 -19.58
N ASP A 978 -16.32 21.11 -18.68
CA ASP A 978 -14.87 21.17 -18.92
C ASP A 978 -14.11 19.95 -18.36
N GLY A 979 -14.71 19.22 -17.42
CA GLY A 979 -14.21 17.96 -16.87
C GLY A 979 -13.72 18.01 -15.42
N TYR A 980 -13.61 19.19 -14.79
CA TYR A 980 -13.55 19.27 -13.32
C TYR A 980 -14.91 18.95 -12.71
N THR A 981 -14.95 18.45 -11.48
CA THR A 981 -16.24 18.32 -10.78
C THR A 981 -16.66 19.64 -10.13
N ASP A 982 -17.95 19.83 -9.90
CA ASP A 982 -18.50 21.05 -9.27
C ASP A 982 -17.76 21.41 -7.96
N LEU A 983 -17.43 20.40 -7.14
CA LEU A 983 -16.60 20.58 -5.94
C LEU A 983 -15.16 21.00 -6.23
N GLU A 984 -14.54 20.50 -7.30
CA GLU A 984 -13.20 20.94 -7.70
C GLU A 984 -13.20 22.40 -8.13
N GLU A 985 -14.22 22.87 -8.84
CA GLU A 985 -14.36 24.29 -9.16
C GLU A 985 -14.51 25.13 -7.89
N TYR A 986 -15.31 24.72 -6.91
CA TYR A 986 -15.34 25.39 -5.60
C TYR A 986 -13.96 25.40 -4.90
N LEU A 987 -13.22 24.28 -4.94
CA LEU A 987 -11.88 24.18 -4.35
C LEU A 987 -10.81 25.02 -5.08
N ASN A 988 -10.93 25.14 -6.41
CA ASN A 988 -10.11 25.97 -7.26
C ASN A 988 -10.39 27.45 -7.00
N ASP A 989 -11.68 27.81 -6.88
CA ASP A 989 -12.15 29.18 -6.67
C ASP A 989 -11.77 29.71 -5.28
N LEU A 990 -11.84 28.90 -4.20
CA LEU A 990 -11.40 29.28 -2.85
C LEU A 990 -9.95 29.82 -2.82
N ALA A 991 -9.01 29.02 -3.32
CA ALA A 991 -7.57 29.28 -3.25
C ALA A 991 -6.97 29.60 -4.63
N ALA A 992 -7.76 30.23 -5.50
CA ALA A 992 -7.33 30.67 -6.84
C ALA A 992 -6.15 31.65 -6.74
N TRP A 993 -5.15 31.50 -7.61
CA TRP A 993 -3.92 32.32 -7.62
C TRP A 993 -3.52 32.68 -9.06
N PRO A 994 -2.75 33.75 -9.28
CA PRO A 994 -2.35 34.14 -10.63
C PRO A 994 -1.34 33.16 -11.21
N ALA A 995 -1.53 32.85 -12.49
CA ALA A 995 -0.53 32.27 -13.36
C ALA A 995 0.77 33.09 -13.28
N PRO A 996 1.93 32.44 -13.36
CA PRO A 996 3.23 33.12 -13.21
C PRO A 996 3.63 33.96 -14.44
N GLY A 997 2.70 34.17 -15.37
CA GLY A 997 2.85 34.91 -16.63
C GLY A 997 1.50 35.04 -17.34
N VAL A 998 1.46 35.82 -18.42
CA VAL A 998 0.22 36.09 -19.17
C VAL A 998 -0.33 34.80 -19.81
N ILE A 999 -1.61 34.52 -19.58
CA ILE A 999 -2.32 33.39 -20.18
C ILE A 999 -2.82 33.80 -21.58
N THR A 1000 -2.65 32.92 -22.57
CA THR A 1000 -3.16 33.14 -23.94
C THR A 1000 -4.22 32.10 -24.30
N PHE A 1001 -5.31 32.57 -24.90
CA PHE A 1001 -6.33 31.73 -25.53
C PHE A 1001 -5.84 31.23 -26.90
N ASN A 1002 -5.83 29.93 -27.08
CA ASN A 1002 -5.23 29.20 -28.21
C ASN A 1002 -6.18 28.16 -28.83
N ASN A 1003 -7.46 28.11 -28.41
CA ASN A 1003 -8.57 27.34 -28.99
C ASN A 1003 -8.24 25.90 -29.46
N ASN A 1004 -7.45 25.16 -28.67
CA ASN A 1004 -6.83 23.89 -29.06
C ASN A 1004 -7.83 22.74 -29.24
N THR A 1005 -8.90 22.69 -28.45
CA THR A 1005 -9.92 21.63 -28.49
C THR A 1005 -11.24 22.15 -29.05
N ASN A 1006 -11.63 23.36 -28.68
CA ASN A 1006 -12.86 24.03 -29.11
C ASN A 1006 -12.70 25.57 -28.95
N ASN A 1007 -13.80 26.33 -28.96
CA ASN A 1007 -13.79 27.78 -28.79
C ASN A 1007 -14.36 28.27 -27.43
N ARG A 1008 -14.55 27.39 -26.44
CA ARG A 1008 -15.18 27.71 -25.14
C ARG A 1008 -14.19 28.37 -24.17
N TYR A 1009 -14.68 29.17 -23.23
CA TYR A 1009 -13.87 29.87 -22.23
C TYR A 1009 -13.46 28.96 -21.07
N ALA A 1010 -14.35 28.11 -20.56
CA ALA A 1010 -14.08 27.20 -19.43
C ALA A 1010 -12.87 26.30 -19.72
N GLU A 1011 -13.07 25.40 -20.68
CA GLU A 1011 -12.10 24.56 -21.37
C GLU A 1011 -10.63 24.94 -21.15
N ILE A 1012 -10.05 24.36 -20.10
CA ILE A 1012 -8.67 24.60 -19.69
C ILE A 1012 -7.64 24.23 -20.79
N PHE A 1013 -7.97 23.33 -21.73
CA PHE A 1013 -7.08 23.02 -22.85
C PHE A 1013 -7.00 24.15 -23.90
N ASN A 1014 -7.96 25.06 -23.94
CA ASN A 1014 -7.88 26.24 -24.81
C ASN A 1014 -6.88 27.28 -24.29
N TRP A 1015 -6.48 27.21 -23.02
CA TRP A 1015 -5.57 28.16 -22.41
C TRP A 1015 -4.15 27.61 -22.22
N SER A 1016 -3.18 28.51 -22.18
CA SER A 1016 -1.83 28.20 -21.72
C SER A 1016 -1.05 29.43 -21.30
N VAL A 1017 -0.22 29.29 -20.28
CA VAL A 1017 0.86 30.23 -19.95
C VAL A 1017 2.18 29.70 -20.55
N ALA A 1018 2.93 30.59 -21.21
CA ALA A 1018 4.23 30.26 -21.80
C ALA A 1018 5.35 30.53 -20.80
N GLY A 1019 6.26 29.57 -20.65
CA GLY A 1019 7.49 29.69 -19.88
C GLY A 1019 8.71 29.94 -20.76
N VAL A 1020 9.87 30.00 -20.12
CA VAL A 1020 11.19 30.08 -20.76
C VAL A 1020 11.48 28.78 -21.55
N THR A 1021 12.18 28.90 -22.68
CA THR A 1021 12.68 27.77 -23.46
C THR A 1021 13.75 27.00 -22.67
N VAL A 1022 13.60 25.67 -22.57
CA VAL A 1022 14.57 24.79 -21.90
C VAL A 1022 15.09 23.78 -22.92
N ASN A 1023 16.41 23.57 -22.96
CA ASN A 1023 17.00 22.53 -23.80
C ASN A 1023 16.75 21.15 -23.18
N ILE A 1024 15.64 20.50 -23.52
CA ILE A 1024 15.25 19.17 -23.03
C ILE A 1024 15.84 18.10 -23.96
N ALA A 1025 16.41 17.03 -23.40
CA ALA A 1025 17.11 16.01 -24.16
C ALA A 1025 16.21 15.36 -25.24
N GLY A 1026 16.55 15.59 -26.51
CA GLY A 1026 15.84 15.06 -27.68
C GLY A 1026 14.71 15.92 -28.23
N THR A 1027 14.44 17.11 -27.67
CA THR A 1027 13.28 17.94 -28.05
C THR A 1027 13.59 19.44 -28.11
N ASN A 1028 13.25 20.11 -29.22
CA ASN A 1028 13.38 21.56 -29.39
C ASN A 1028 12.13 22.27 -28.81
N THR A 1029 12.11 22.56 -27.50
CA THR A 1029 10.85 22.84 -26.78
C THR A 1029 10.84 24.16 -25.99
N VAL A 1030 9.86 25.01 -26.31
CA VAL A 1030 9.36 26.04 -25.38
C VAL A 1030 8.47 25.36 -24.35
N THR A 1031 8.67 25.63 -23.06
CA THR A 1031 7.91 24.99 -21.98
C THR A 1031 6.62 25.76 -21.68
N SER A 1032 5.50 25.08 -21.43
CA SER A 1032 4.19 25.70 -21.20
C SER A 1032 3.28 24.77 -20.39
N SER A 1033 2.34 25.33 -19.62
CA SER A 1033 1.29 24.56 -18.95
C SER A 1033 -0.10 25.12 -19.24
N ARG A 1034 -1.12 24.30 -18.96
CA ARG A 1034 -2.54 24.65 -19.06
C ARG A 1034 -2.97 25.42 -17.81
N TRP A 1035 -3.77 26.47 -17.99
CA TRP A 1035 -4.18 27.35 -16.90
C TRP A 1035 -5.50 28.04 -17.23
N GLN A 1036 -6.55 27.68 -16.51
CA GLN A 1036 -7.89 28.27 -16.60
C GLN A 1036 -7.87 29.65 -15.92
N PRO A 1037 -8.26 30.75 -16.58
CA PRO A 1037 -8.08 32.09 -16.02
C PRO A 1037 -8.83 32.32 -14.70
N SER A 1038 -8.10 32.68 -13.66
CA SER A 1038 -8.65 33.04 -12.35
C SER A 1038 -8.98 34.54 -12.25
N ARG A 1039 -9.65 34.92 -11.15
CA ARG A 1039 -9.93 36.31 -10.76
C ARG A 1039 -8.68 37.19 -10.54
N TYR A 1040 -7.47 36.64 -10.59
CA TYR A 1040 -6.19 37.35 -10.50
C TYR A 1040 -5.44 37.46 -11.84
N ASP A 1041 -5.82 36.66 -12.83
CA ASP A 1041 -5.01 36.41 -14.03
C ASP A 1041 -5.06 37.50 -15.09
N THR A 1042 -3.93 37.69 -15.80
CA THR A 1042 -3.93 38.47 -17.04
C THR A 1042 -4.05 37.52 -18.23
N ALA A 1043 -5.22 37.55 -18.87
CA ALA A 1043 -5.60 36.71 -20.01
C ALA A 1043 -5.68 37.53 -21.31
N ILE A 1044 -5.26 36.92 -22.42
CA ILE A 1044 -5.35 37.50 -23.77
C ILE A 1044 -6.14 36.58 -24.71
N ILE A 1045 -7.07 37.17 -25.45
CA ILE A 1045 -7.68 36.57 -26.64
C ILE A 1045 -7.17 37.38 -27.85
N SER A 1046 -6.61 36.69 -28.86
CA SER A 1046 -5.98 37.34 -30.02
C SER A 1046 -6.38 36.66 -31.32
N ASN A 1047 -6.95 37.40 -32.28
CA ASN A 1047 -7.31 36.91 -33.62
C ASN A 1047 -8.19 35.63 -33.65
N LEU A 1048 -8.92 35.35 -32.56
CA LEU A 1048 -9.73 34.16 -32.36
C LEU A 1048 -11.13 34.53 -31.85
N THR A 1049 -12.08 33.61 -32.00
CA THR A 1049 -13.41 33.71 -31.39
C THR A 1049 -13.46 32.82 -30.15
N CYS A 1050 -13.91 33.38 -29.02
CA CYS A 1050 -14.08 32.70 -27.74
C CYS A 1050 -15.56 32.80 -27.30
N TYR A 1051 -16.08 31.77 -26.64
CA TYR A 1051 -17.46 31.68 -26.16
C TYR A 1051 -17.52 31.47 -24.65
N VAL A 1052 -18.26 32.33 -23.95
CA VAL A 1052 -18.69 32.10 -22.55
C VAL A 1052 -20.12 31.61 -22.61
N ASP A 1053 -20.28 30.29 -22.53
CA ASP A 1053 -21.55 29.57 -22.59
C ASP A 1053 -21.98 28.96 -21.24
N ALA A 1054 -21.14 29.11 -20.20
CA ALA A 1054 -21.41 28.65 -18.84
C ALA A 1054 -21.02 29.69 -17.76
N VAL A 1055 -21.50 29.47 -16.54
CA VAL A 1055 -21.21 30.28 -15.34
C VAL A 1055 -19.80 29.98 -14.78
N GLY A 1056 -19.38 30.61 -13.68
CA GLY A 1056 -18.08 30.35 -13.04
C GLY A 1056 -16.86 30.99 -13.70
N GLN A 1057 -17.03 31.73 -14.81
CA GLN A 1057 -15.88 32.14 -15.63
C GLN A 1057 -15.24 33.43 -15.10
N HIS A 1058 -13.92 33.42 -14.92
CA HIS A 1058 -13.18 34.49 -14.27
C HIS A 1058 -12.02 35.08 -15.09
N ALA A 1059 -11.63 36.32 -14.76
CA ALA A 1059 -10.32 36.89 -15.11
C ALA A 1059 -9.92 37.97 -14.10
N GLY A 1060 -8.62 38.24 -13.93
CA GLY A 1060 -8.16 39.48 -13.31
C GLY A 1060 -8.20 40.63 -14.31
N THR A 1061 -7.46 40.49 -15.40
CA THR A 1061 -7.36 41.41 -16.52
C THR A 1061 -7.58 40.64 -17.82
N LEU A 1062 -8.48 41.09 -18.69
CA LEU A 1062 -8.76 40.45 -19.97
C LEU A 1062 -8.59 41.44 -21.13
N TRP A 1063 -7.72 41.09 -22.09
CA TRP A 1063 -7.49 41.89 -23.30
C TRP A 1063 -7.96 41.14 -24.55
N LEU A 1064 -8.86 41.75 -25.31
CA LEU A 1064 -9.11 41.35 -26.70
C LEU A 1064 -8.15 42.11 -27.61
N THR A 1065 -7.52 41.41 -28.55
CA THR A 1065 -6.48 41.94 -29.43
C THR A 1065 -6.62 41.40 -30.86
N ASN A 1066 -6.05 42.12 -31.84
CA ASN A 1066 -5.88 41.64 -33.22
C ASN A 1066 -7.16 41.04 -33.84
N SER A 1067 -8.28 41.77 -33.78
CA SER A 1067 -9.59 41.33 -34.31
C SER A 1067 -10.21 40.11 -33.60
N ALA A 1068 -9.85 39.84 -32.34
CA ALA A 1068 -10.50 38.84 -31.51
C ALA A 1068 -12.01 39.12 -31.31
N THR A 1069 -12.78 38.06 -31.08
CA THR A 1069 -14.21 38.13 -30.75
C THR A 1069 -14.51 37.34 -29.47
N LEU A 1070 -15.29 37.93 -28.55
CA LEU A 1070 -15.79 37.24 -27.35
C LEU A 1070 -17.32 37.24 -27.34
N ASN A 1071 -17.93 36.05 -27.32
CA ASN A 1071 -19.37 35.85 -27.31
C ASN A 1071 -19.81 35.27 -25.96
N ILE A 1072 -20.38 36.12 -25.09
CA ILE A 1072 -21.03 35.70 -23.85
C ILE A 1072 -22.50 35.44 -24.19
N THR A 1073 -22.96 34.21 -23.97
CA THR A 1073 -24.22 33.70 -24.55
C THR A 1073 -25.19 33.18 -23.50
N ASN A 1074 -24.83 32.10 -22.81
CA ASN A 1074 -25.64 31.47 -21.76
C ASN A 1074 -25.01 31.59 -20.36
N GLY A 1075 -23.73 31.98 -20.29
CA GLY A 1075 -22.92 32.03 -19.09
C GLY A 1075 -22.65 33.43 -18.53
N TRP A 1076 -21.89 33.52 -17.44
CA TRP A 1076 -21.36 34.79 -16.94
C TRP A 1076 -19.82 34.80 -16.92
N LEU A 1077 -19.24 35.98 -17.17
CA LEU A 1077 -17.81 36.25 -17.04
C LEU A 1077 -17.57 37.39 -16.04
N SER A 1078 -16.70 37.17 -15.07
CA SER A 1078 -16.40 38.10 -13.97
C SER A 1078 -14.93 38.53 -13.98
N VAL A 1079 -14.68 39.80 -14.30
CA VAL A 1079 -13.35 40.39 -14.52
C VAL A 1079 -13.01 41.39 -13.40
N SER A 1080 -12.08 41.03 -12.52
CA SER A 1080 -11.83 41.78 -11.27
C SER A 1080 -11.23 43.16 -11.49
N ASN A 1081 -10.20 43.28 -12.32
CA ASN A 1081 -9.42 44.50 -12.49
C ASN A 1081 -9.78 45.25 -13.77
N LYS A 1082 -9.49 44.68 -14.95
CA LYS A 1082 -9.64 45.43 -16.21
C LYS A 1082 -10.06 44.56 -17.40
N PHE A 1083 -11.15 44.94 -18.05
CA PHE A 1083 -11.51 44.42 -19.37
C PHE A 1083 -11.19 45.47 -20.44
N GLU A 1084 -10.43 45.10 -21.47
CA GLU A 1084 -10.04 45.99 -22.56
C GLU A 1084 -10.34 45.36 -23.93
N ASN A 1085 -11.44 45.81 -24.56
CA ASN A 1085 -11.77 45.46 -25.93
C ASN A 1085 -11.08 46.44 -26.88
N LYS A 1086 -9.95 46.06 -27.48
CA LYS A 1086 -9.15 46.96 -28.32
C LYS A 1086 -9.78 47.18 -29.70
N SER A 1087 -9.33 48.24 -30.40
CA SER A 1087 -9.82 48.57 -31.74
C SER A 1087 -9.75 47.37 -32.70
N GLY A 1088 -10.80 47.21 -33.52
CA GLY A 1088 -10.98 46.07 -34.42
C GLY A 1088 -11.53 44.79 -33.79
N CYS A 1089 -11.55 44.68 -32.45
CA CYS A 1089 -12.08 43.50 -31.74
C CYS A 1089 -13.58 43.64 -31.44
N THR A 1090 -14.26 42.53 -31.19
CA THR A 1090 -15.72 42.47 -30.98
C THR A 1090 -16.07 41.76 -29.68
N VAL A 1091 -17.05 42.27 -28.95
CA VAL A 1091 -17.62 41.64 -27.75
C VAL A 1091 -19.14 41.60 -27.91
N CYS A 1092 -19.74 40.43 -27.72
CA CYS A 1092 -21.18 40.24 -27.72
C CYS A 1092 -21.61 39.72 -26.35
N VAL A 1093 -22.46 40.45 -25.64
CA VAL A 1093 -23.15 39.96 -24.43
C VAL A 1093 -24.62 39.77 -24.81
N LEU A 1094 -24.99 38.52 -25.04
CA LEU A 1094 -26.30 38.11 -25.54
C LEU A 1094 -27.10 37.49 -24.40
N SER A 1095 -28.40 37.79 -24.33
CA SER A 1095 -29.30 37.24 -23.31
C SER A 1095 -29.37 35.70 -23.41
N PRO A 1096 -29.29 34.94 -22.31
CA PRO A 1096 -29.28 35.38 -20.90
C PRO A 1096 -27.92 35.76 -20.30
N GLY A 1097 -26.81 35.61 -21.03
CA GLY A 1097 -25.45 35.77 -20.50
C GLY A 1097 -25.09 37.15 -19.94
N GLY A 1098 -24.00 37.18 -19.15
CA GLY A 1098 -23.63 38.32 -18.33
C GLY A 1098 -22.13 38.68 -18.30
N LEU A 1099 -21.83 39.97 -18.22
CA LEU A 1099 -20.47 40.48 -18.00
C LEU A 1099 -20.41 41.35 -16.73
N ARG A 1100 -19.58 40.94 -15.78
CA ARG A 1100 -19.28 41.67 -14.54
C ARG A 1100 -17.85 42.16 -14.60
N VAL A 1101 -17.63 43.47 -14.44
CA VAL A 1101 -16.27 44.07 -14.39
C VAL A 1101 -16.16 44.91 -13.13
N THR A 1102 -15.37 44.45 -12.14
CA THR A 1102 -15.42 45.06 -10.81
C THR A 1102 -14.77 46.45 -10.78
N ASN A 1103 -13.68 46.68 -11.51
CA ASN A 1103 -12.96 47.98 -11.53
C ASN A 1103 -13.09 48.77 -12.85
N SER A 1104 -12.48 48.34 -13.97
CA SER A 1104 -12.47 49.18 -15.20
C SER A 1104 -12.80 48.42 -16.50
N LEU A 1105 -13.78 48.95 -17.24
CA LEU A 1105 -14.18 48.51 -18.57
C LEU A 1105 -13.75 49.55 -19.62
N VAL A 1106 -12.98 49.14 -20.62
CA VAL A 1106 -12.56 50.00 -21.75
C VAL A 1106 -12.97 49.35 -23.08
N ASN A 1107 -13.85 50.02 -23.82
CA ASN A 1107 -14.28 49.61 -25.15
C ASN A 1107 -13.75 50.56 -26.24
N ALA A 1108 -12.74 50.11 -26.97
CA ALA A 1108 -12.22 50.74 -28.19
C ALA A 1108 -12.59 49.97 -29.48
N GLY A 1109 -13.02 48.71 -29.35
CA GLY A 1109 -13.59 47.89 -30.42
C GLY A 1109 -15.10 48.07 -30.58
N THR A 1110 -15.79 47.00 -30.98
CA THR A 1110 -17.26 46.92 -30.99
C THR A 1110 -17.74 46.13 -29.77
N MET A 1111 -18.70 46.64 -29.03
CA MET A 1111 -19.37 45.94 -27.92
C MET A 1111 -20.87 45.95 -28.15
N LEU A 1112 -21.48 44.77 -28.20
CA LEU A 1112 -22.89 44.52 -28.41
C LEU A 1112 -23.53 44.02 -27.11
N LEU A 1113 -24.63 44.64 -26.68
CA LEU A 1113 -25.50 44.19 -25.60
C LEU A 1113 -26.87 43.84 -26.16
N SER A 1114 -27.47 42.72 -25.76
CA SER A 1114 -28.75 42.26 -26.31
C SER A 1114 -29.76 41.75 -25.28
N GLY A 1115 -31.02 42.16 -25.43
CA GLY A 1115 -32.16 41.68 -24.63
C GLY A 1115 -32.00 41.89 -23.12
N ASN A 1116 -32.04 40.80 -22.35
CA ASN A 1116 -31.86 40.81 -20.89
C ASN A 1116 -30.42 40.42 -20.46
N ALA A 1117 -29.44 40.50 -21.37
CA ALA A 1117 -28.02 40.34 -21.01
C ALA A 1117 -27.63 41.27 -19.88
N THR A 1118 -26.86 40.79 -18.91
CA THR A 1118 -26.42 41.62 -17.77
C THR A 1118 -25.07 42.28 -18.05
N LEU A 1119 -24.95 43.56 -17.71
CA LEU A 1119 -23.68 44.27 -17.66
C LEU A 1119 -23.57 44.99 -16.32
N TYR A 1120 -22.56 44.61 -15.53
CA TYR A 1120 -22.18 45.31 -14.31
C TYR A 1120 -20.78 45.88 -14.48
N VAL A 1121 -20.60 47.17 -14.15
CA VAL A 1121 -19.28 47.78 -13.97
C VAL A 1121 -19.27 48.50 -12.63
N GLY A 1122 -18.36 48.09 -11.73
CA GLY A 1122 -18.28 48.65 -10.37
C GLY A 1122 -17.52 49.98 -10.28
N GLY A 1123 -16.63 50.25 -11.25
CA GLY A 1123 -15.90 51.51 -11.38
C GLY A 1123 -16.13 52.20 -12.73
N THR A 1124 -15.08 52.36 -13.53
CA THR A 1124 -15.13 53.19 -14.76
C THR A 1124 -15.51 52.38 -16.00
N PHE A 1125 -16.45 52.89 -16.81
CA PHE A 1125 -16.71 52.38 -18.16
C PHE A 1125 -16.39 53.47 -19.20
N THR A 1126 -15.30 53.30 -19.95
CA THR A 1126 -14.93 54.21 -21.05
C THR A 1126 -15.26 53.58 -22.41
N ASN A 1127 -16.07 54.26 -23.23
CA ASN A 1127 -16.31 53.89 -24.63
C ASN A 1127 -15.65 54.91 -25.58
N THR A 1128 -14.63 54.46 -26.31
CA THR A 1128 -14.01 55.17 -27.45
C THR A 1128 -14.35 54.52 -28.80
N GLY A 1129 -14.83 53.27 -28.78
CA GLY A 1129 -15.20 52.47 -29.95
C GLY A 1129 -16.68 52.60 -30.33
N THR A 1130 -17.32 51.46 -30.61
CA THR A 1130 -18.77 51.35 -30.86
C THR A 1130 -19.42 50.52 -29.75
N LEU A 1131 -20.49 51.06 -29.15
CA LEU A 1131 -21.39 50.34 -28.23
C LEU A 1131 -22.76 50.21 -28.90
N ASP A 1132 -23.26 49.00 -29.09
CA ASP A 1132 -24.54 48.69 -29.76
C ASP A 1132 -25.50 48.02 -28.76
N LEU A 1133 -26.70 48.58 -28.61
CA LEU A 1133 -27.72 48.18 -27.63
C LEU A 1133 -28.93 47.57 -28.36
N MET A 1134 -28.80 46.32 -28.83
CA MET A 1134 -29.85 45.60 -29.57
C MET A 1134 -30.95 45.09 -28.64
N THR A 1135 -32.03 45.87 -28.51
CA THR A 1135 -33.17 45.59 -27.62
C THR A 1135 -32.80 45.35 -26.15
N TRP A 1136 -31.63 45.87 -25.73
CA TRP A 1136 -31.14 45.77 -24.36
C TRP A 1136 -32.01 46.58 -23.40
N ASN A 1137 -32.38 45.97 -22.27
CA ASN A 1137 -33.28 46.57 -21.26
C ASN A 1137 -32.55 47.10 -20.01
N GLY A 1138 -31.21 47.01 -19.96
CA GLY A 1138 -30.40 47.44 -18.82
C GLY A 1138 -30.10 48.96 -18.79
N THR A 1139 -29.51 49.39 -17.68
CA THR A 1139 -29.04 50.78 -17.50
C THR A 1139 -27.51 50.79 -17.57
N LEU A 1140 -26.94 51.77 -18.28
CA LEU A 1140 -25.48 51.94 -18.30
C LEU A 1140 -24.95 52.33 -16.91
N PRO A 1141 -23.77 51.81 -16.50
CA PRO A 1141 -23.25 51.98 -15.14
C PRO A 1141 -22.92 53.43 -14.78
N VAL A 1142 -22.97 53.74 -13.49
CA VAL A 1142 -22.51 55.03 -12.95
C VAL A 1142 -21.02 55.17 -13.24
N GLY A 1143 -20.59 56.29 -13.80
CA GLY A 1143 -19.21 56.47 -14.26
C GLY A 1143 -18.97 56.04 -15.71
N PHE A 1144 -20.03 55.83 -16.51
CA PHE A 1144 -19.92 55.72 -17.96
C PHE A 1144 -19.42 57.04 -18.60
N VAL A 1145 -18.37 56.94 -19.41
CA VAL A 1145 -17.76 58.03 -20.18
C VAL A 1145 -17.72 57.63 -21.65
N ASN A 1146 -18.46 58.37 -22.48
CA ASN A 1146 -18.48 58.13 -23.93
C ASN A 1146 -17.75 59.23 -24.71
N THR A 1147 -16.76 58.83 -25.51
CA THR A 1147 -16.17 59.62 -26.59
C THR A 1147 -16.27 58.92 -27.95
N GLY A 1148 -16.73 57.66 -27.97
CA GLY A 1148 -17.02 56.87 -29.17
C GLY A 1148 -18.46 56.98 -29.67
N THR A 1149 -18.85 55.99 -30.48
CA THR A 1149 -20.22 55.84 -31.01
C THR A 1149 -21.07 54.98 -30.08
N VAL A 1150 -22.32 55.39 -29.86
CA VAL A 1150 -23.37 54.56 -29.25
C VAL A 1150 -24.51 54.41 -30.25
N LEU A 1151 -24.89 53.16 -30.55
CA LEU A 1151 -26.02 52.79 -31.38
C LEU A 1151 -27.10 52.22 -30.45
N ASP A 1152 -28.19 52.95 -30.25
CA ASP A 1152 -29.26 52.51 -29.35
C ASP A 1152 -30.43 51.94 -30.14
N HIS A 1153 -30.35 50.65 -30.43
CA HIS A 1153 -31.42 49.94 -31.12
C HIS A 1153 -32.62 49.61 -30.21
N SER A 1154 -32.51 49.77 -28.88
CA SER A 1154 -33.66 49.76 -27.95
C SER A 1154 -34.60 50.97 -28.16
N LEU A 1155 -34.05 52.07 -28.72
CA LEU A 1155 -34.79 53.27 -29.12
C LEU A 1155 -35.35 53.21 -30.55
N VAL A 1156 -35.09 52.15 -31.33
CA VAL A 1156 -35.75 51.93 -32.65
C VAL A 1156 -37.16 51.39 -32.44
N LYS A 1157 -37.99 52.26 -31.86
CA LYS A 1157 -39.44 52.12 -31.70
C LYS A 1157 -40.12 52.98 -32.75
N LEU A 1158 -41.27 52.53 -33.28
CA LEU A 1158 -42.13 53.36 -34.12
C LEU A 1158 -42.68 54.51 -33.25
N THR A 1159 -42.08 55.69 -33.39
CA THR A 1159 -42.49 56.93 -32.72
C THR A 1159 -43.53 57.66 -33.56
N SER A 1160 -44.40 58.42 -32.89
CA SER A 1160 -45.52 59.13 -33.53
C SER A 1160 -46.37 58.29 -34.53
N PRO A 1161 -46.73 57.02 -34.24
CA PRO A 1161 -47.59 56.25 -35.12
C PRO A 1161 -48.99 56.89 -35.16
N ALA A 1162 -49.41 57.33 -36.33
CA ALA A 1162 -50.67 58.02 -36.54
C ALA A 1162 -51.39 57.48 -37.79
N VAL A 1163 -52.72 57.50 -37.73
CA VAL A 1163 -53.59 57.27 -38.90
C VAL A 1163 -54.28 58.58 -39.23
N SER A 1164 -54.18 59.02 -40.48
CA SER A 1164 -54.81 60.23 -40.99
C SER A 1164 -55.52 59.93 -42.30
N GLY A 1165 -56.86 59.97 -42.28
CA GLY A 1165 -57.69 59.43 -43.35
C GLY A 1165 -57.37 57.95 -43.58
N ALA A 1166 -57.02 57.59 -44.81
CA ALA A 1166 -56.62 56.22 -45.16
C ALA A 1166 -55.14 55.92 -44.92
N ASN A 1167 -54.31 56.89 -44.51
CA ASN A 1167 -52.85 56.73 -44.48
C ASN A 1167 -52.34 56.42 -43.07
N PHE A 1168 -51.32 55.56 -42.97
CA PHE A 1168 -50.53 55.38 -41.75
C PHE A 1168 -49.19 56.11 -41.88
N THR A 1169 -48.76 56.81 -40.84
CA THR A 1169 -47.47 57.51 -40.76
C THR A 1169 -46.80 57.18 -39.43
N ALA A 1170 -45.48 56.98 -39.45
CA ALA A 1170 -44.69 56.80 -38.23
C ALA A 1170 -43.24 57.21 -38.48
N ALA A 1171 -42.53 57.58 -37.42
CA ALA A 1171 -41.09 57.86 -37.43
C ALA A 1171 -40.31 56.77 -36.69
N ILE A 1172 -39.00 56.72 -36.93
CA ILE A 1172 -38.00 56.06 -36.07
C ILE A 1172 -36.75 56.94 -36.01
N GLN A 1173 -35.86 56.70 -35.05
CA GLN A 1173 -34.47 57.19 -35.16
C GLN A 1173 -33.69 56.30 -36.13
N GLY A 1174 -33.11 56.89 -37.18
CA GLY A 1174 -32.29 56.16 -38.17
C GLY A 1174 -30.80 56.39 -37.95
N TYR A 1175 -30.05 55.33 -37.65
CA TYR A 1175 -28.61 55.37 -37.36
C TYR A 1175 -27.79 55.18 -38.64
N ALA A 1176 -26.58 55.75 -38.67
CA ALA A 1176 -25.67 55.63 -39.80
C ALA A 1176 -25.27 54.16 -40.08
N LYS A 1177 -24.82 53.91 -41.31
CA LYS A 1177 -24.48 52.59 -41.91
C LYS A 1177 -25.68 51.66 -42.15
N HIS A 1178 -26.68 51.67 -41.26
CA HIS A 1178 -27.86 50.83 -41.35
C HIS A 1178 -28.85 51.27 -42.44
N SER A 1179 -29.67 50.35 -42.93
CA SER A 1179 -30.81 50.60 -43.81
C SER A 1179 -32.14 50.14 -43.19
N TYR A 1180 -33.19 50.92 -43.39
CA TYR A 1180 -34.46 50.81 -42.68
C TYR A 1180 -35.63 50.66 -43.66
N GLN A 1181 -36.38 49.57 -43.55
CA GLN A 1181 -37.50 49.24 -44.44
C GLN A 1181 -38.78 49.06 -43.61
N LEU A 1182 -39.74 49.98 -43.72
CA LEU A 1182 -41.08 49.75 -43.17
C LEU A 1182 -41.73 48.57 -43.90
N GLN A 1183 -42.38 47.70 -43.14
CA GLN A 1183 -43.18 46.58 -43.63
C GLN A 1183 -44.53 46.50 -42.92
N TYR A 1184 -45.52 45.87 -43.56
CA TYR A 1184 -46.81 45.56 -42.95
C TYR A 1184 -47.28 44.12 -43.19
N ARG A 1185 -48.28 43.69 -42.42
CA ARG A 1185 -49.16 42.54 -42.69
C ARG A 1185 -50.49 42.69 -41.96
N ASP A 1186 -51.53 42.02 -42.46
CA ASP A 1186 -52.92 42.20 -41.98
C ASP A 1186 -53.31 41.20 -40.89
N ASP A 1187 -52.53 40.12 -40.75
CA ASP A 1187 -52.66 39.09 -39.71
C ASP A 1187 -51.29 38.77 -39.10
N LEU A 1188 -51.27 38.39 -37.82
CA LEU A 1188 -50.08 37.90 -37.14
C LEU A 1188 -49.83 36.40 -37.33
N ALA A 1189 -50.87 35.59 -37.58
CA ALA A 1189 -50.80 34.13 -37.56
C ALA A 1189 -50.29 33.50 -38.88
N GLY A 1190 -50.57 34.09 -40.06
CA GLY A 1190 -50.11 33.54 -41.34
C GLY A 1190 -49.88 34.58 -42.43
N GLY A 1191 -48.61 34.79 -42.83
CA GLY A 1191 -48.27 35.58 -44.02
C GLY A 1191 -46.90 36.24 -43.98
N ASN A 1192 -46.31 36.44 -45.16
CA ASN A 1192 -45.07 37.19 -45.35
C ASN A 1192 -45.31 38.70 -45.18
N TRP A 1193 -44.37 39.38 -44.53
CA TRP A 1193 -44.35 40.84 -44.40
C TRP A 1193 -44.11 41.50 -45.76
N GLN A 1194 -44.92 42.51 -46.12
CA GLN A 1194 -44.78 43.26 -47.37
C GLN A 1194 -44.03 44.57 -47.16
N ASN A 1195 -43.12 44.91 -48.06
CA ASN A 1195 -42.35 46.17 -48.04
C ASN A 1195 -43.23 47.37 -48.40
N ILE A 1196 -43.03 48.49 -47.69
CA ILE A 1196 -43.63 49.80 -48.00
C ILE A 1196 -42.52 50.74 -48.45
N GLY A 1197 -42.48 51.03 -49.76
CA GLY A 1197 -41.37 51.77 -50.37
C GLY A 1197 -40.07 50.97 -50.39
N SER A 1198 -38.97 51.64 -50.75
CA SER A 1198 -37.61 51.11 -50.67
C SER A 1198 -36.99 51.34 -49.29
N ALA A 1199 -35.95 50.55 -48.95
CA ALA A 1199 -35.16 50.78 -47.76
C ALA A 1199 -34.50 52.17 -47.77
N VAL A 1200 -34.44 52.80 -46.59
CA VAL A 1200 -33.88 54.14 -46.38
C VAL A 1200 -32.61 54.00 -45.55
N ASN A 1201 -31.47 54.45 -46.09
CA ASN A 1201 -30.21 54.46 -45.35
C ASN A 1201 -30.28 55.52 -44.24
N GLY A 1202 -29.89 55.15 -43.02
CA GLY A 1202 -29.90 56.06 -41.88
C GLY A 1202 -28.69 57.01 -41.87
N SER A 1203 -28.86 58.12 -41.16
CA SER A 1203 -27.96 59.28 -41.18
C SER A 1203 -27.76 59.92 -39.80
N ASN A 1204 -28.04 59.17 -38.73
CA ASN A 1204 -28.17 59.64 -37.34
C ASN A 1204 -29.30 60.68 -37.16
N ALA A 1205 -30.35 60.59 -37.98
CA ALA A 1205 -31.50 61.48 -37.98
C ALA A 1205 -32.83 60.69 -38.05
N PRO A 1206 -33.97 61.29 -37.67
CA PRO A 1206 -35.27 60.61 -37.76
C PRO A 1206 -35.68 60.25 -39.19
N ILE A 1207 -36.03 58.99 -39.42
CA ILE A 1207 -36.60 58.50 -40.68
C ILE A 1207 -38.13 58.50 -40.52
N ASN A 1208 -38.82 59.19 -41.43
CA ASN A 1208 -40.28 59.21 -41.49
C ASN A 1208 -40.77 58.25 -42.57
N PHE A 1209 -41.67 57.33 -42.20
CA PHE A 1209 -42.35 56.42 -43.12
C PHE A 1209 -43.81 56.81 -43.29
N THR A 1210 -44.34 56.57 -44.49
CA THR A 1210 -45.77 56.75 -44.82
C THR A 1210 -46.26 55.57 -45.65
N HIS A 1211 -47.30 54.91 -45.17
CA HIS A 1211 -48.07 53.93 -45.93
C HIS A 1211 -49.36 54.59 -46.42
N THR A 1212 -49.34 55.05 -47.68
CA THR A 1212 -50.53 55.54 -48.37
C THR A 1212 -51.57 54.43 -48.48
N ALA A 1213 -52.84 54.72 -48.16
CA ALA A 1213 -53.90 53.72 -48.00
C ALA A 1213 -53.62 52.62 -46.93
N GLY A 1214 -52.67 52.87 -46.01
CA GLY A 1214 -52.26 51.94 -44.97
C GLY A 1214 -53.34 51.57 -43.94
N ALA A 1215 -54.42 52.34 -43.78
CA ALA A 1215 -55.50 52.07 -42.82
C ALA A 1215 -56.73 51.38 -43.44
N THR A 1216 -56.53 50.61 -44.52
CA THR A 1216 -57.61 49.95 -45.28
C THR A 1216 -58.08 48.59 -44.76
N ALA A 1217 -57.38 47.97 -43.81
CA ALA A 1217 -57.77 46.72 -43.18
C ALA A 1217 -58.23 46.94 -41.73
N ALA A 1218 -59.16 46.11 -41.24
CA ALA A 1218 -59.74 46.22 -39.90
C ALA A 1218 -58.70 46.01 -38.77
N GLN A 1219 -57.65 45.23 -39.05
CA GLN A 1219 -56.43 45.15 -38.25
C GLN A 1219 -55.24 45.13 -39.23
N ARG A 1220 -54.13 45.78 -38.85
CA ARG A 1220 -52.88 45.77 -39.62
C ARG A 1220 -51.71 46.05 -38.71
N PHE A 1221 -50.66 45.26 -38.86
CA PHE A 1221 -49.45 45.27 -38.05
C PHE A 1221 -48.30 45.85 -38.87
N TYR A 1222 -47.46 46.65 -38.21
CA TYR A 1222 -46.32 47.32 -38.82
C TYR A 1222 -45.03 46.95 -38.08
N ARG A 1223 -43.93 46.84 -38.83
CA ARG A 1223 -42.56 46.78 -38.27
C ARG A 1223 -41.61 47.54 -39.17
N VAL A 1224 -40.47 47.98 -38.63
CA VAL A 1224 -39.32 48.34 -39.47
C VAL A 1224 -38.34 47.19 -39.43
N MET A 1225 -37.97 46.69 -40.60
CA MET A 1225 -36.78 45.84 -40.76
C MET A 1225 -35.55 46.76 -40.75
N VAL A 1226 -34.63 46.50 -39.83
CA VAL A 1226 -33.32 47.13 -39.77
C VAL A 1226 -32.32 46.12 -40.34
N ASN A 1227 -31.54 46.53 -41.34
CA ASN A 1227 -30.39 45.77 -41.84
C ASN A 1227 -29.11 46.57 -41.59
N PRO A 1228 -28.03 45.96 -41.09
CA PRO A 1228 -26.72 46.60 -40.96
C PRO A 1228 -25.99 46.79 -42.31
#